data_AF-A0A1R2B3T6-F1
#
_entry.id   AF-A0A1R2B3T6-F1
#
_cell.length_a   1.000
_cell.length_b   1.000
_cell.length_c   1.000
_cell.angle_alpha   90.00
_cell.angle_beta   90.00
_cell.angle_gamma   90.00
#
_symmetry.space_group_name_H-M   'P 1'
#
loop_
_entity.id
_entity.type
_entity.pdbx_description
1 polymer ?
#
loop_
_entity_poly.entity_id
_entity_poly.type
_entity_poly.pdbx_seq_one_letter_code
_entity_poly.pdbx_strand_id
1 'polypeptide(L)'
;MSKVLQRIGTKKQVFSFDITIHSIQIALNTPVRVNIVWKRRQKRIETKNKAALSPSVGSAEINETLTMINTLYQEKSGKFQRKKAVLTVQAIVEGKGMKKIGSVGLNISDYFSSPLNNQAFPLENCPDKNSRIWVSIRGQALGDATIADNMSEASGVTGFSMGTEGDYSANLFHEQNLEDIDEESSNSGPQIIPGRDGKPPMIRGPLMKFPDGGPVNPMKISEAMGNQRQKLEEEINSTKISELKASLQLLEKENLQIKSEKDDLKVQLGISLEKSKKERENYSEHMKKLDTDIENLKKKNETLRDRVQRRDEKIDKLKKDNDSMLNDIKELEKSSFGTSEEKGQLRIENDQIKAKVSEQDQKIQNLNKHVDSLREEKKSLENSLQQSQNTITQLKADLELLRHDFTESREAVPSKGQDSDAVFENYKKKTEVLINNYKKDIKTLEHEREEVLSKQTEMTFELQKAKSEAGSIEERYRQQLLKFEKEYQSIKEENSEIKQKLEDELNSRRIFERKSSVEKSDFDNKFARMNQTFQEMKAKKESLEQTLAEYERQLHKKQSEYENDAANNKKLLEKCERLEQKVKKYKDEVSAKNKELEGIYSTKESLEQENFTLREHLKTATTTEFSDPANIILQEQVESLTNRVKQNEQNYQKEKASLNEKIRILENQVSILEKKKKESMDTYEQTVHKLTVENSMLKDQVKENKDSTKHKHLSSTDLISGMQKESNNETIQLMKIDISELKSKLTELQDENKALEKKYVDAKMGWANADLEKENVIQRYRDAQEQLREYSSQYTVMEVEMYKINERFGQTLNQNNELEIEVNNLRIQIDELKNTKKKKLFR
;
A
#
# COMPACT_ATOMS: atom_id res chain seq x y z
N MET A 1 -19.39 -1.24 3.73
CA MET A 1 -19.50 0.02 2.97
C MET A 1 -19.33 1.20 3.93
N SER A 2 -19.52 0.97 5.24
CA SER A 2 -19.39 1.99 6.30
C SER A 2 -18.03 2.69 6.38
N LYS A 3 -16.90 2.01 6.15
CA LYS A 3 -15.55 2.63 6.21
C LYS A 3 -15.22 3.54 5.02
N VAL A 4 -15.89 3.39 3.87
CA VAL A 4 -15.71 4.28 2.71
C VAL A 4 -16.64 5.47 2.83
N LEU A 5 -17.90 5.25 3.27
CA LEU A 5 -18.84 6.32 3.60
C LEU A 5 -18.35 7.21 4.75
N GLN A 6 -17.68 6.65 5.77
CA GLN A 6 -17.03 7.42 6.85
C GLN A 6 -15.86 8.30 6.38
N ARG A 7 -15.40 8.17 5.13
CA ARG A 7 -14.32 9.00 4.57
C ARG A 7 -14.83 10.14 3.69
N ILE A 8 -16.10 10.09 3.28
CA ILE A 8 -16.69 11.16 2.47
C ILE A 8 -16.82 12.41 3.36
N GLY A 9 -16.07 13.46 3.00
CA GLY A 9 -16.00 14.70 3.78
C GLY A 9 -14.93 14.72 4.88
N THR A 10 -13.97 13.79 4.88
CA THR A 10 -12.78 13.84 5.78
C THR A 10 -11.57 14.42 5.05
N LYS A 11 -10.79 15.28 5.73
CA LYS A 11 -9.55 15.85 5.19
C LYS A 11 -8.40 14.83 5.35
N LYS A 12 -7.73 14.49 4.26
CA LYS A 12 -6.62 13.53 4.25
C LYS A 12 -5.30 14.28 4.46
N GLN A 13 -4.55 13.96 5.51
CA GLN A 13 -3.28 14.61 5.82
C GLN A 13 -2.19 13.57 6.13
N VAL A 14 -0.97 13.82 5.67
CA VAL A 14 0.18 12.92 5.82
C VAL A 14 1.01 13.36 7.02
N PHE A 15 1.40 12.41 7.87
CA PHE A 15 2.21 12.65 9.06
C PHE A 15 3.41 11.70 9.11
N SER A 16 4.55 12.20 9.56
CA SER A 16 5.63 11.38 10.08
C SER A 16 5.40 11.16 11.57
N PHE A 17 5.53 9.92 12.04
CA PHE A 17 5.50 9.61 13.47
C PHE A 17 6.83 8.98 13.88
N ASP A 18 7.43 9.54 14.91
CA ASP A 18 8.66 9.08 15.53
C ASP A 18 8.32 8.47 16.89
N ILE A 19 8.68 7.20 17.07
CA ILE A 19 8.57 6.50 18.35
C ILE A 19 9.99 6.18 18.82
N THR A 20 10.46 6.93 19.82
CA THR A 20 11.74 6.66 20.49
C THR A 20 11.53 5.67 21.60
N ILE A 21 12.21 4.53 21.56
CA ILE A 21 12.24 3.55 22.64
C ILE A 21 13.42 3.88 23.54
N HIS A 22 13.16 4.31 24.78
CA HIS A 22 14.22 4.67 25.74
C HIS A 22 14.76 3.42 26.42
N SER A 23 13.87 2.68 27.07
CA SER A 23 14.25 1.49 27.82
C SER A 23 13.09 0.49 27.90
N ILE A 24 13.43 -0.73 28.29
CA ILE A 24 12.48 -1.81 28.51
C ILE A 24 12.83 -2.54 29.80
N GLN A 25 11.82 -2.93 30.57
CA GLN A 25 11.95 -3.71 31.81
C GLN A 25 11.09 -4.96 31.70
N ILE A 26 11.72 -6.14 31.78
CA ILE A 26 11.09 -7.46 31.75
C ILE A 26 11.91 -8.41 32.62
N ALA A 27 11.28 -9.04 33.60
CA ALA A 27 11.87 -10.15 34.34
C ALA A 27 12.00 -11.40 33.46
N LEU A 28 13.20 -11.96 33.36
CA LEU A 28 13.52 -13.09 32.49
C LEU A 28 14.35 -14.14 33.23
N ASN A 29 14.10 -15.41 32.95
CA ASN A 29 14.84 -16.53 33.55
C ASN A 29 16.13 -16.88 32.80
N THR A 30 16.25 -16.43 31.55
CA THR A 30 17.39 -16.70 30.66
C THR A 30 17.82 -15.42 29.99
N PRO A 31 19.12 -15.20 29.75
CA PRO A 31 19.58 -14.05 28.97
C PRO A 31 19.02 -14.12 27.55
N VAL A 32 18.47 -13.01 27.06
CA VAL A 32 17.90 -12.91 25.71
C VAL A 32 18.32 -11.60 25.06
N ARG A 33 18.34 -11.56 23.73
CA ARG A 33 18.42 -10.28 23.00
C ARG A 33 17.02 -9.87 22.59
N VAL A 34 16.64 -8.62 22.82
CA VAL A 34 15.31 -8.12 22.51
C VAL A 34 15.33 -7.29 21.23
N ASN A 35 14.32 -7.51 20.40
CA ASN A 35 14.02 -6.73 19.21
C ASN A 35 12.61 -6.14 19.33
N ILE A 36 12.44 -4.85 19.04
CA ILE A 36 11.16 -4.17 19.15
C ILE A 36 10.66 -3.84 17.75
N VAL A 37 9.48 -4.35 17.45
CA VAL A 37 8.85 -4.27 16.14
C VAL A 37 7.62 -3.38 16.21
N TRP A 38 7.65 -2.26 15.49
CA TRP A 38 6.49 -1.42 15.27
C TRP A 38 5.73 -1.86 14.03
N LYS A 39 4.49 -2.35 14.21
CA LYS A 39 3.62 -2.81 13.13
C LYS A 39 2.37 -1.96 13.01
N ARG A 40 2.04 -1.60 11.77
CA ARG A 40 0.76 -1.02 11.39
C ARG A 40 0.29 -1.58 10.05
N ARG A 41 -0.79 -2.36 10.07
CA ARG A 41 -1.28 -3.12 8.90
C ARG A 41 -0.13 -3.96 8.31
N GLN A 42 0.26 -3.68 7.07
CA GLN A 42 1.38 -4.33 6.38
C GLN A 42 2.73 -3.61 6.57
N LYS A 43 2.74 -2.36 7.06
CA LYS A 43 4.00 -1.65 7.35
C LYS A 43 4.60 -2.21 8.66
N ARG A 44 5.90 -2.51 8.63
CA ARG A 44 6.68 -3.04 9.75
C ARG A 44 8.03 -2.34 9.77
N ILE A 45 8.44 -1.87 10.94
CA ILE A 45 9.77 -1.29 11.21
C ILE A 45 10.25 -1.91 12.52
N GLU A 46 11.54 -2.16 12.65
CA GLU A 46 12.13 -2.76 13.84
C GLU A 46 13.42 -2.07 14.24
N THR A 47 13.77 -2.18 15.52
CA THR A 47 15.02 -1.68 16.07
C THR A 47 16.22 -2.37 15.42
N LYS A 48 17.22 -1.59 15.01
CA LYS A 48 18.50 -2.08 14.48
C LYS A 48 19.30 -2.77 15.56
N ASN A 49 19.30 -2.21 16.77
CA ASN A 49 20.10 -2.71 17.88
C ASN A 49 19.30 -3.71 18.72
N LYS A 50 19.78 -4.94 18.76
CA LYS A 50 19.20 -6.01 19.58
C LYS A 50 19.74 -5.91 21.00
N ALA A 51 19.02 -5.21 21.88
CA ALA A 51 19.45 -4.96 23.25
C ALA A 51 19.53 -6.27 24.06
N ALA A 52 20.66 -6.51 24.72
CA ALA A 52 20.83 -7.68 25.58
C ALA A 52 20.15 -7.44 26.93
N LEU A 53 19.29 -8.37 27.34
CA LEU A 53 18.63 -8.38 28.64
C LEU A 53 19.16 -9.55 29.45
N SER A 54 19.78 -9.25 30.59
CA SER A 54 20.24 -10.25 31.55
C SER A 54 19.15 -10.54 32.60
N PRO A 55 19.07 -11.77 33.13
CA PRO A 55 18.14 -12.12 34.22
C PRO A 55 18.33 -11.27 35.49
N SER A 56 19.56 -10.83 35.77
CA SER A 56 19.91 -10.10 37.00
C SER A 56 19.46 -8.65 36.99
N VAL A 57 19.44 -8.00 35.82
CA VAL A 57 19.07 -6.59 35.68
C VAL A 57 17.60 -6.45 35.29
N GLY A 58 17.12 -7.32 34.40
CA GLY A 58 15.73 -7.27 33.93
C GLY A 58 15.34 -5.96 33.22
N SER A 59 16.31 -5.11 32.88
CA SER A 59 16.10 -3.88 32.11
C SER A 59 17.23 -3.62 31.12
N ALA A 60 16.91 -2.98 30.00
CA ALA A 60 17.89 -2.55 29.02
C ALA A 60 17.51 -1.18 28.43
N GLU A 61 18.53 -0.33 28.25
CA GLU A 61 18.44 0.93 27.51
C GLU A 61 18.62 0.67 26.01
N ILE A 62 17.79 1.30 25.19
CA ILE A 62 17.73 1.09 23.73
C ILE A 62 18.01 2.41 23.01
N ASN A 63 17.36 3.50 23.45
CA ASN A 63 17.49 4.86 22.91
C ASN A 63 17.44 4.92 21.37
N GLU A 64 16.52 4.17 20.76
CA GLU A 64 16.38 4.08 19.29
C GLU A 64 15.04 4.64 18.82
N THR A 65 15.05 5.43 17.75
CA THR A 65 13.84 6.04 17.16
C THR A 65 13.38 5.28 15.93
N LEU A 66 12.12 4.85 15.95
CA LEU A 66 11.42 4.24 14.81
C LEU A 66 10.53 5.29 14.15
N THR A 67 10.74 5.55 12.84
CA THR A 67 10.00 6.57 12.09
C THR A 67 9.07 5.94 11.04
N MET A 68 7.77 6.29 11.03
CA MET A 68 6.81 5.78 10.05
C MET A 68 5.87 6.85 9.51
N ILE A 69 5.82 6.97 8.18
CA ILE A 69 4.90 7.87 7.48
C ILE A 69 3.50 7.27 7.36
N ASN A 70 2.51 8.08 7.74
CA ASN A 70 1.17 7.63 8.08
C ASN A 70 0.12 8.70 7.76
N THR A 71 -0.84 8.36 6.90
CA THR A 71 -1.93 9.27 6.50
C THR A 71 -3.11 9.20 7.48
N LEU A 72 -3.37 10.23 8.29
CA LEU A 72 -4.58 10.33 9.11
C LEU A 72 -5.73 11.00 8.32
N TYR A 73 -6.96 10.75 8.76
CA TYR A 73 -8.16 11.40 8.21
C TYR A 73 -8.76 12.25 9.32
N GLN A 74 -8.91 13.55 9.05
CA GLN A 74 -9.55 14.50 9.95
C GLN A 74 -11.04 14.56 9.64
N GLU A 75 -11.87 14.33 10.64
CA GLU A 75 -13.32 14.49 10.52
C GLU A 75 -13.71 15.96 10.51
N LYS A 76 -14.94 16.26 10.10
CA LYS A 76 -15.50 17.64 10.15
C LYS A 76 -15.50 18.23 11.57
N SER A 77 -15.44 17.37 12.60
CA SER A 77 -15.29 17.76 14.02
C SER A 77 -13.89 18.27 14.38
N GLY A 78 -12.92 18.21 13.46
CA GLY A 78 -11.52 18.53 13.70
C GLY A 78 -10.71 17.39 14.33
N LYS A 79 -11.37 16.32 14.82
CA LYS A 79 -10.70 15.15 15.40
C LYS A 79 -10.17 14.21 14.34
N PHE A 80 -8.99 13.64 14.57
CA PHE A 80 -8.43 12.61 13.69
C PHE A 80 -9.03 11.23 13.99
N GLN A 81 -9.32 10.47 12.94
CA GLN A 81 -9.76 9.08 13.06
C GLN A 81 -8.70 8.22 13.76
N ARG A 82 -9.17 7.38 14.69
CA ARG A 82 -8.31 6.46 15.45
C ARG A 82 -7.45 5.61 14.52
N LYS A 83 -6.16 5.55 14.83
CA LYS A 83 -5.14 4.86 14.06
C LYS A 83 -4.37 3.88 14.94
N LYS A 84 -4.89 2.65 15.04
CA LYS A 84 -4.26 1.58 15.82
C LYS A 84 -2.89 1.18 15.24
N ALA A 85 -1.89 1.15 16.11
CA ALA A 85 -0.56 0.63 15.88
C ALA A 85 -0.18 -0.32 17.03
N VAL A 86 0.80 -1.21 16.79
CA VAL A 86 1.24 -2.17 17.80
C VAL A 86 2.76 -2.16 17.86
N LEU A 87 3.32 -1.96 19.06
CA LEU A 87 4.71 -2.27 19.37
C LEU A 87 4.77 -3.70 19.88
N THR A 88 5.60 -4.55 19.27
CA THR A 88 5.77 -5.95 19.65
C THR A 88 7.19 -6.17 20.12
N VAL A 89 7.34 -6.73 21.31
CA VAL A 89 8.65 -7.08 21.88
C VAL A 89 8.93 -8.55 21.57
N GLN A 90 10.05 -8.82 20.91
CA GLN A 90 10.49 -10.15 20.51
C GLN A 90 11.79 -10.52 21.24
N ALA A 91 11.84 -11.66 21.90
CA ALA A 91 13.06 -12.27 22.43
C ALA A 91 13.70 -13.13 21.35
N ILE A 92 15.00 -12.95 21.18
CA ILE A 92 15.87 -13.80 20.41
C ILE A 92 16.63 -14.61 21.44
N VAL A 93 16.24 -15.88 21.56
CA VAL A 93 16.89 -16.85 22.44
C VAL A 93 17.86 -17.66 21.57
N GLU A 94 19.13 -17.70 21.94
CA GLU A 94 20.14 -18.48 21.21
C GLU A 94 19.67 -19.95 21.09
N GLY A 95 19.64 -20.47 19.86
CA GLY A 95 19.17 -21.83 19.53
C GLY A 95 17.65 -22.05 19.47
N LYS A 96 16.80 -21.13 19.95
CA LYS A 96 15.32 -21.31 19.98
C LYS A 96 14.54 -20.35 19.08
N GLY A 97 15.23 -19.51 18.31
CA GLY A 97 14.63 -18.56 17.37
C GLY A 97 13.99 -17.34 18.04
N MET A 98 13.17 -16.62 17.27
CA MET A 98 12.48 -15.42 17.75
C MET A 98 11.12 -15.78 18.38
N LYS A 99 10.86 -15.33 19.60
CA LYS A 99 9.58 -15.50 20.29
C LYS A 99 8.99 -14.14 20.66
N LYS A 100 7.68 -13.98 20.47
CA LYS A 100 6.97 -12.79 20.95
C LYS A 100 6.86 -12.86 22.48
N ILE A 101 7.37 -11.84 23.17
CA ILE A 101 7.30 -11.73 24.64
C ILE A 101 6.07 -10.93 25.06
N GLY A 102 5.73 -9.85 24.34
CA GLY A 102 4.63 -8.97 24.72
C GLY A 102 4.34 -7.94 23.62
N SER A 103 3.29 -7.15 23.82
CA SER A 103 2.96 -6.06 22.90
C SER A 103 2.24 -4.89 23.57
N VAL A 104 2.35 -3.69 23.00
CA VAL A 104 1.61 -2.49 23.41
C VAL A 104 0.75 -2.03 22.25
N GLY A 105 -0.55 -1.89 22.48
CA GLY A 105 -1.47 -1.24 21.55
C GLY A 105 -1.42 0.28 21.71
N LEU A 106 -1.14 0.99 20.62
CA LEU A 106 -1.08 2.45 20.59
C LEU A 106 -2.09 3.01 19.60
N ASN A 107 -2.68 4.16 19.93
CA ASN A 107 -3.48 4.94 18.99
C ASN A 107 -2.71 6.20 18.57
N ILE A 108 -2.03 6.14 17.43
CA ILE A 108 -1.10 7.22 17.05
C ILE A 108 -1.78 8.55 16.70
N SER A 109 -3.10 8.55 16.48
CA SER A 109 -3.85 9.80 16.29
C SER A 109 -3.82 10.70 17.52
N ASP A 110 -3.67 10.12 18.70
CA ASP A 110 -3.84 10.83 19.97
C ASP A 110 -2.57 11.60 20.34
N TYR A 111 -1.43 11.23 19.75
CA TYR A 111 -0.11 11.81 20.03
C TYR A 111 0.33 12.86 19.01
N PHE A 112 -0.56 13.25 18.08
CA PHE A 112 -0.27 14.34 17.15
C PHE A 112 -0.35 15.71 17.85
N SER A 113 -1.44 15.98 18.55
CA SER A 113 -1.66 17.28 19.22
C SER A 113 -0.90 17.42 20.54
N SER A 114 -0.52 16.29 21.15
CA SER A 114 0.17 16.26 22.44
C SER A 114 1.29 15.22 22.36
N PRO A 115 2.53 15.62 22.02
CA PRO A 115 3.64 14.69 21.98
C PRO A 115 3.86 14.09 23.37
N LEU A 116 4.16 12.81 23.38
CA LEU A 116 4.34 12.04 24.59
C LEU A 116 5.84 11.89 24.86
N ASN A 117 6.26 12.27 26.06
CA ASN A 117 7.66 12.25 26.45
C ASN A 117 7.89 11.20 27.55
N ASN A 118 8.70 10.19 27.25
CA ASN A 118 9.18 9.17 28.18
C ASN A 118 8.09 8.51 29.05
N GLN A 119 7.00 8.05 28.43
CA GLN A 119 5.91 7.38 29.14
C GLN A 119 6.10 5.88 29.18
N ALA A 120 5.85 5.28 30.35
CA ALA A 120 5.86 3.84 30.54
C ALA A 120 4.53 3.20 30.11
N PHE A 121 4.61 2.16 29.28
CA PHE A 121 3.48 1.34 28.88
C PHE A 121 3.66 -0.10 29.38
N PRO A 122 2.62 -0.72 29.98
CA PRO A 122 2.67 -2.14 30.34
C PRO A 122 2.63 -3.03 29.09
N LEU A 123 3.39 -4.12 29.08
CA LEU A 123 3.37 -5.07 27.96
C LEU A 123 2.19 -6.05 28.10
N GLU A 124 1.26 -6.02 27.15
CA GLU A 124 0.17 -7.01 27.06
C GLU A 124 0.73 -8.37 26.65
N ASN A 125 0.15 -9.44 27.21
CA ASN A 125 0.54 -10.84 26.97
C ASN A 125 1.97 -11.19 27.38
N CYS A 126 2.61 -10.37 28.22
CA CYS A 126 3.88 -10.72 28.85
C CYS A 126 3.64 -11.60 30.08
N PRO A 127 4.40 -12.70 30.28
CA PRO A 127 4.35 -13.49 31.51
C PRO A 127 4.68 -12.68 32.76
N ASP A 128 5.55 -11.68 32.62
CA ASP A 128 5.87 -10.72 33.69
C ASP A 128 4.84 -9.58 33.72
N LYS A 129 4.04 -9.54 34.79
CA LYS A 129 3.01 -8.51 35.00
C LYS A 129 3.59 -7.11 35.28
N ASN A 130 4.85 -7.03 35.70
CA ASN A 130 5.54 -5.77 35.97
C ASN A 130 6.31 -5.26 34.75
N SER A 131 6.21 -5.94 33.62
CA SER A 131 6.93 -5.57 32.41
C SER A 131 6.44 -4.25 31.82
N ARG A 132 7.39 -3.36 31.51
CA ARG A 132 7.13 -2.01 31.01
C ARG A 132 8.09 -1.63 29.89
N ILE A 133 7.63 -0.79 28.98
CA ILE A 133 8.43 -0.16 27.94
C ILE A 133 8.27 1.36 28.03
N TRP A 134 9.38 2.08 28.02
CA TRP A 134 9.41 3.55 28.04
C TRP A 134 9.59 4.08 26.64
N VAL A 135 8.64 4.91 26.20
CA VAL A 135 8.65 5.47 24.84
C VAL A 135 8.37 6.96 24.84
N SER A 136 8.94 7.68 23.88
CA SER A 136 8.47 9.00 23.46
C SER A 136 7.81 8.89 22.09
N ILE A 137 6.72 9.61 21.86
CA ILE A 137 5.99 9.62 20.59
C ILE A 137 5.81 11.07 20.14
N ARG A 138 6.30 11.38 18.93
CA ARG A 138 6.14 12.69 18.29
C ARG A 138 5.52 12.50 16.90
N GLY A 139 4.53 13.31 16.57
CA GLY A 139 3.95 13.40 15.23
C GLY A 139 4.31 14.74 14.57
N GLN A 140 4.72 14.70 13.31
CA GLN A 140 4.97 15.89 12.48
C GLN A 140 4.11 15.83 11.23
N ALA A 141 3.35 16.89 10.95
CA ALA A 141 2.60 17.01 9.70
C ALA A 141 3.56 17.22 8.52
N LEU A 142 3.40 16.42 7.47
CA LEU A 142 4.18 16.54 6.22
C LEU A 142 3.42 17.32 5.14
N GLY A 143 2.11 17.48 5.29
CA GLY A 143 1.27 18.23 4.35
C GLY A 143 -0.11 17.60 4.14
N ASP A 144 -0.99 18.37 3.51
CA ASP A 144 -2.26 17.85 3.01
C ASP A 144 -1.98 16.90 1.85
N ALA A 145 -2.60 15.72 1.86
CA ALA A 145 -2.46 14.80 0.75
C ALA A 145 -3.27 15.34 -0.44
N THR A 146 -2.61 16.03 -1.36
CA THR A 146 -3.27 16.49 -2.58
C THR A 146 -3.75 15.28 -3.39
N ILE A 147 -4.81 15.46 -4.18
CA ILE A 147 -5.41 14.38 -4.97
C ILE A 147 -4.41 13.78 -5.98
N ALA A 148 -3.31 14.49 -6.28
CA ALA A 148 -2.18 14.03 -7.08
C ALA A 148 -1.19 13.10 -6.33
N ASP A 149 -1.21 13.04 -4.99
CA ASP A 149 -0.39 12.13 -4.18
C ASP A 149 -0.94 10.69 -4.11
N ASN A 150 -1.58 10.24 -5.19
CA ASN A 150 -1.64 8.81 -5.50
C ASN A 150 -0.26 8.28 -5.95
N MET A 151 0.77 9.12 -6.03
CA MET A 151 2.15 8.74 -6.39
C MET A 151 2.97 8.07 -5.27
N SER A 152 2.40 7.78 -4.09
CA SER A 152 3.07 6.84 -3.15
C SER A 152 3.03 5.37 -3.59
N GLU A 153 2.48 5.07 -4.78
CA GLU A 153 2.68 3.79 -5.50
C GLU A 153 3.78 3.86 -6.57
N ALA A 154 4.44 5.01 -6.77
CA ALA A 154 5.47 5.22 -7.79
C ALA A 154 6.80 5.71 -7.19
N SER A 155 7.49 4.85 -6.43
CA SER A 155 8.93 4.97 -6.21
C SER A 155 9.62 3.69 -6.68
N GLY A 156 9.80 3.59 -7.99
CA GLY A 156 10.42 2.41 -8.59
C GLY A 156 10.76 2.54 -10.07
N VAL A 157 10.97 3.74 -10.61
CA VAL A 157 11.65 3.90 -11.91
C VAL A 157 12.41 5.23 -11.92
N THR A 158 13.74 5.14 -11.89
CA THR A 158 14.65 6.17 -12.40
C THR A 158 15.10 5.75 -13.80
N GLY A 159 15.06 6.65 -14.78
CA GLY A 159 15.67 6.44 -16.10
C GLY A 159 15.12 7.37 -17.19
N PHE A 160 15.91 8.40 -17.50
CA PHE A 160 15.76 9.45 -18.52
C PHE A 160 15.31 9.01 -19.93
N SER A 161 14.63 9.90 -20.68
CA SER A 161 15.18 10.59 -21.89
C SER A 161 14.13 11.01 -22.95
N MET A 162 14.14 12.32 -23.27
CA MET A 162 14.01 13.03 -24.56
C MET A 162 12.75 12.98 -25.47
N GLY A 163 12.31 14.20 -25.84
CA GLY A 163 11.69 14.59 -27.12
C GLY A 163 10.16 14.47 -27.21
N THR A 164 9.37 15.37 -27.80
CA THR A 164 9.58 16.56 -28.65
C THR A 164 8.28 17.38 -28.68
N GLU A 165 8.39 18.61 -29.17
CA GLU A 165 7.39 19.65 -29.49
C GLU A 165 6.03 19.19 -30.04
N GLY A 166 5.01 20.06 -29.84
CA GLY A 166 3.84 20.11 -30.72
C GLY A 166 2.54 20.51 -30.02
N ASP A 167 2.18 21.79 -30.13
CA ASP A 167 0.83 22.33 -30.28
C ASP A 167 -0.30 21.83 -29.38
N TYR A 168 -0.79 22.71 -28.50
CA TYR A 168 -2.23 23.05 -28.43
C TYR A 168 -2.38 24.39 -27.68
N SER A 169 -2.25 25.48 -28.43
CA SER A 169 -2.86 26.76 -28.09
C SER A 169 -4.30 26.75 -28.62
N ALA A 170 -5.28 26.85 -27.73
CA ALA A 170 -6.65 27.16 -28.11
C ALA A 170 -7.32 27.96 -26.98
N ASN A 171 -7.36 29.28 -27.18
CA ASN A 171 -8.29 30.19 -26.54
C ASN A 171 -9.72 29.85 -26.98
N LEU A 172 -10.66 29.67 -26.05
CA LEU A 172 -12.08 29.81 -26.36
C LEU A 172 -12.86 30.21 -25.11
N PHE A 173 -13.63 31.29 -25.26
CA PHE A 173 -14.61 31.92 -24.37
C PHE A 173 -14.15 33.14 -23.55
N HIS A 174 -14.13 34.26 -24.28
CA HIS A 174 -14.57 35.58 -23.83
C HIS A 174 -16.11 35.55 -23.71
N GLU A 175 -16.66 35.75 -22.52
CA GLU A 175 -18.05 36.21 -22.38
C GLU A 175 -18.05 37.67 -21.93
N GLN A 176 -18.80 38.45 -22.70
CA GLN A 176 -18.90 39.89 -22.68
C GLN A 176 -19.82 40.35 -21.55
N ASN A 177 -19.50 41.55 -21.05
CA ASN A 177 -20.36 42.41 -20.26
C ASN A 177 -21.75 42.57 -20.90
N LEU A 178 -22.79 42.44 -20.08
CA LEU A 178 -24.07 43.10 -20.29
C LEU A 178 -24.54 43.65 -18.93
N GLU A 179 -24.14 44.89 -18.68
CA GLU A 179 -24.86 45.82 -17.81
C GLU A 179 -26.02 46.45 -18.60
N ASP A 180 -26.98 47.01 -17.85
CA ASP A 180 -28.04 47.93 -18.27
C ASP A 180 -29.28 47.34 -18.97
N ILE A 181 -30.32 47.02 -18.19
CA ILE A 181 -31.69 47.50 -18.47
C ILE A 181 -32.37 47.84 -17.14
N ASP A 182 -32.79 49.09 -17.07
CA ASP A 182 -33.36 49.84 -15.95
C ASP A 182 -34.65 49.27 -15.33
N GLU A 183 -34.74 49.56 -14.03
CA GLU A 183 -35.96 49.65 -13.24
C GLU A 183 -36.84 50.81 -13.74
N GLU A 184 -38.15 50.59 -13.89
CA GLU A 184 -39.14 51.65 -13.67
C GLU A 184 -40.48 51.10 -13.14
N SER A 185 -40.69 51.37 -11.85
CA SER A 185 -41.94 51.79 -11.19
C SER A 185 -43.31 51.32 -11.73
N SER A 186 -44.08 50.66 -10.86
CA SER A 186 -45.37 51.16 -10.33
C SER A 186 -46.05 50.08 -9.46
N ASN A 187 -46.13 50.27 -8.15
CA ASN A 187 -47.20 50.92 -7.39
C ASN A 187 -48.53 50.14 -7.30
N SER A 188 -48.93 49.90 -6.03
CA SER A 188 -50.29 49.65 -5.53
C SER A 188 -50.95 48.27 -5.71
N GLY A 189 -51.22 47.61 -4.57
CA GLY A 189 -52.19 46.50 -4.48
C GLY A 189 -52.18 45.84 -3.08
N PRO A 190 -53.32 45.70 -2.38
CA PRO A 190 -53.37 45.84 -0.91
C PRO A 190 -53.20 44.54 -0.11
N GLN A 191 -52.74 44.71 1.13
CA GLN A 191 -52.80 43.71 2.21
C GLN A 191 -54.24 43.28 2.49
N ILE A 192 -54.49 41.97 2.45
CA ILE A 192 -55.72 41.36 2.97
C ILE A 192 -55.39 40.67 4.29
N ILE A 193 -55.99 41.18 5.36
CA ILE A 193 -55.96 40.65 6.72
C ILE A 193 -56.98 39.49 6.80
N PRO A 194 -56.60 38.30 7.30
CA PRO A 194 -57.55 37.21 7.50
C PRO A 194 -58.46 37.51 8.69
N GLY A 195 -59.78 37.57 8.45
CA GLY A 195 -60.80 37.70 9.49
C GLY A 195 -60.93 36.43 10.32
N ARG A 196 -60.86 36.58 11.64
CA ARG A 196 -61.37 35.59 12.59
C ARG A 196 -62.91 35.62 12.60
N ASP A 197 -63.49 34.45 12.79
CA ASP A 197 -64.89 34.20 13.17
C ASP A 197 -65.98 34.45 12.10
N GLY A 198 -66.00 33.55 11.11
CA GLY A 198 -67.21 32.84 10.66
C GLY A 198 -68.55 33.60 10.56
N LYS A 199 -68.62 34.72 9.83
CA LYS A 199 -69.90 35.27 9.32
C LYS A 199 -69.76 35.78 7.89
N PRO A 200 -70.69 35.47 6.97
CA PRO A 200 -70.70 36.02 5.63
C PRO A 200 -71.16 37.49 5.62
N PRO A 201 -70.68 38.33 4.68
CA PRO A 201 -71.08 39.72 4.56
C PRO A 201 -72.53 39.84 4.05
N MET A 202 -73.39 40.52 4.82
CA MET A 202 -74.74 40.88 4.37
C MET A 202 -74.71 42.13 3.50
N ILE A 203 -75.32 42.02 2.31
CA ILE A 203 -75.62 43.13 1.41
C ILE A 203 -76.84 43.88 1.98
N ARG A 204 -76.65 45.12 2.44
CA ARG A 204 -77.75 46.05 2.78
C ARG A 204 -78.24 46.75 1.52
N GLY A 205 -79.45 46.42 1.07
CA GLY A 205 -80.20 47.25 0.11
C GLY A 205 -80.80 48.49 0.78
N PRO A 206 -81.02 49.60 0.05
CA PRO A 206 -81.48 50.85 0.63
C PRO A 206 -82.99 50.86 0.93
N LEU A 207 -83.28 51.55 2.03
CA LEU A 207 -84.57 51.86 2.64
C LEU A 207 -85.58 52.45 1.64
N MET A 208 -86.73 51.77 1.45
CA MET A 208 -87.93 52.37 0.88
C MET A 208 -88.60 53.28 1.91
N LYS A 209 -88.92 54.51 1.51
CA LYS A 209 -89.82 55.42 2.22
C LYS A 209 -91.24 55.23 1.70
N PHE A 210 -92.18 54.94 2.60
CA PHE A 210 -93.62 55.07 2.39
C PHE A 210 -94.02 56.56 2.43
N PRO A 211 -95.02 56.96 1.64
CA PRO A 211 -95.87 58.08 1.99
C PRO A 211 -97.30 57.65 2.37
N ASP A 212 -97.77 58.37 3.38
CA ASP A 212 -99.07 58.59 4.00
C ASP A 212 -100.37 58.11 3.35
N GLY A 213 -101.31 57.89 4.27
CA GLY A 213 -102.68 57.47 4.01
C GLY A 213 -103.55 58.54 3.35
N GLY A 214 -104.55 58.04 2.62
CA GLY A 214 -105.71 58.77 2.15
C GLY A 214 -106.95 57.85 2.21
N PRO A 215 -108.15 58.37 2.47
CA PRO A 215 -109.25 57.62 3.06
C PRO A 215 -110.10 56.82 2.06
N VAL A 216 -110.78 55.84 2.64
CA VAL A 216 -111.79 54.93 2.10
C VAL A 216 -112.85 55.63 1.23
N ASN A 217 -113.17 55.04 0.08
CA ASN A 217 -114.47 55.25 -0.58
C ASN A 217 -114.98 53.92 -1.19
N PRO A 218 -116.20 53.43 -0.84
CA PRO A 218 -116.66 52.09 -1.19
C PRO A 218 -117.61 52.12 -2.39
N MET A 219 -117.18 51.65 -3.56
CA MET A 219 -118.12 51.20 -4.60
C MET A 219 -117.38 50.50 -5.76
N LYS A 220 -118.01 49.45 -6.29
CA LYS A 220 -117.75 48.73 -7.56
C LYS A 220 -116.90 47.46 -7.49
N ILE A 221 -117.53 46.45 -6.86
CA ILE A 221 -117.30 45.02 -7.09
C ILE A 221 -118.02 44.65 -8.40
N SER A 222 -117.35 44.71 -9.56
CA SER A 222 -117.74 43.94 -10.77
C SER A 222 -116.76 44.02 -11.95
N GLU A 223 -115.76 44.93 -11.95
CA GLU A 223 -114.73 45.02 -13.02
C GLU A 223 -113.37 44.38 -12.64
N ALA A 224 -113.27 43.75 -11.46
CA ALA A 224 -112.02 43.20 -10.92
C ALA A 224 -111.61 41.83 -11.48
N MET A 225 -112.46 41.13 -12.25
CA MET A 225 -112.17 39.75 -12.70
C MET A 225 -111.57 39.66 -14.13
N GLY A 226 -111.65 40.74 -14.94
CA GLY A 226 -111.04 40.79 -16.28
C GLY A 226 -109.60 41.31 -16.26
N ASN A 227 -109.34 42.39 -15.52
CA ASN A 227 -108.00 43.00 -15.39
C ASN A 227 -107.03 42.19 -14.51
N GLN A 228 -107.54 41.27 -13.69
CA GLN A 228 -106.70 40.39 -12.86
C GLN A 228 -106.13 39.23 -13.67
N ARG A 229 -106.79 38.79 -14.75
CA ARG A 229 -106.30 37.70 -15.63
C ARG A 229 -105.18 38.16 -16.56
N GLN A 230 -105.30 39.36 -17.14
CA GLN A 230 -104.23 39.98 -17.93
C GLN A 230 -103.01 40.35 -17.08
N LYS A 231 -103.21 40.87 -15.86
CA LYS A 231 -102.09 41.09 -14.91
C LYS A 231 -101.41 39.79 -14.49
N LEU A 232 -102.16 38.70 -14.28
CA LEU A 232 -101.57 37.40 -13.96
C LEU A 232 -100.76 36.83 -15.14
N GLU A 233 -101.25 36.97 -16.37
CA GLU A 233 -100.52 36.52 -17.57
C GLU A 233 -99.26 37.34 -17.86
N GLU A 234 -99.29 38.66 -17.63
CA GLU A 234 -98.11 39.52 -17.70
C GLU A 234 -97.10 39.22 -16.58
N GLU A 235 -97.56 38.96 -15.35
CA GLU A 235 -96.70 38.53 -14.24
C GLU A 235 -96.07 37.17 -14.52
N ILE A 236 -96.84 36.18 -14.98
CA ILE A 236 -96.34 34.83 -15.31
C ILE A 236 -95.30 34.92 -16.45
N ASN A 237 -95.56 35.70 -17.49
CA ASN A 237 -94.61 35.91 -18.58
C ASN A 237 -93.36 36.67 -18.13
N SER A 238 -93.51 37.67 -17.25
CA SER A 238 -92.39 38.39 -16.62
C SER A 238 -91.51 37.46 -15.78
N THR A 239 -92.10 36.59 -14.95
CA THR A 239 -91.36 35.59 -14.17
C THR A 239 -90.66 34.57 -15.06
N LYS A 240 -91.30 34.04 -16.11
CA LYS A 240 -90.65 33.12 -17.04
C LYS A 240 -89.49 33.76 -17.80
N ILE A 241 -89.63 35.02 -18.21
CA ILE A 241 -88.55 35.77 -18.85
C ILE A 241 -87.40 36.01 -17.86
N SER A 242 -87.71 36.27 -16.58
CA SER A 242 -86.70 36.42 -15.52
C SER A 242 -85.96 35.10 -15.25
N GLU A 243 -86.67 33.98 -15.16
CA GLU A 243 -86.10 32.63 -14.99
C GLU A 243 -85.24 32.22 -16.18
N LEU A 244 -85.68 32.50 -17.41
CA LEU A 244 -84.90 32.25 -18.62
C LEU A 244 -83.64 33.11 -18.67
N LYS A 245 -83.71 34.38 -18.26
CA LYS A 245 -82.52 35.25 -18.14
C LYS A 245 -81.55 34.75 -17.06
N ALA A 246 -82.05 34.31 -15.91
CA ALA A 246 -81.21 33.73 -14.85
C ALA A 246 -80.52 32.43 -15.33
N SER A 247 -81.26 31.58 -16.06
CA SER A 247 -80.73 30.35 -16.65
C SER A 247 -79.67 30.63 -17.71
N LEU A 248 -79.88 31.64 -18.57
CA LEU A 248 -78.88 32.09 -19.55
C LEU A 248 -77.61 32.62 -18.87
N GLN A 249 -77.74 33.41 -17.79
CA GLN A 249 -76.58 33.89 -17.03
C GLN A 249 -75.80 32.77 -16.35
N LEU A 250 -76.47 31.71 -15.88
CA LEU A 250 -75.81 30.52 -15.34
C LEU A 250 -75.04 29.78 -16.44
N LEU A 251 -75.67 29.56 -17.60
CA LEU A 251 -75.02 28.91 -18.75
C LEU A 251 -73.83 29.74 -19.29
N GLU A 252 -73.91 31.07 -19.27
CA GLU A 252 -72.78 31.94 -19.63
C GLU A 252 -71.62 31.79 -18.63
N LYS A 253 -71.91 31.73 -17.33
CA LYS A 253 -70.90 31.49 -16.30
C LYS A 253 -70.26 30.10 -16.42
N GLU A 254 -71.06 29.06 -16.65
CA GLU A 254 -70.55 27.71 -16.89
C GLU A 254 -69.67 27.65 -18.14
N ASN A 255 -70.05 28.31 -19.25
CA ASN A 255 -69.22 28.38 -20.45
C ASN A 255 -67.89 29.11 -20.21
N LEU A 256 -67.89 30.19 -19.44
CA LEU A 256 -66.66 30.89 -19.05
C LEU A 256 -65.77 29.99 -18.18
N GLN A 257 -66.36 29.25 -17.24
CA GLN A 257 -65.64 28.29 -16.42
C GLN A 257 -65.03 27.17 -17.27
N ILE A 258 -65.80 26.54 -18.16
CA ILE A 258 -65.31 25.49 -19.07
C ILE A 258 -64.18 26.02 -19.96
N LYS A 259 -64.27 27.28 -20.42
CA LYS A 259 -63.21 27.92 -21.20
C LYS A 259 -61.92 28.08 -20.38
N SER A 260 -62.01 28.51 -19.12
CA SER A 260 -60.85 28.60 -18.23
C SER A 260 -60.24 27.23 -17.92
N GLU A 261 -61.06 26.21 -17.66
CA GLU A 261 -60.59 24.84 -17.43
C GLU A 261 -59.90 24.26 -18.67
N LYS A 262 -60.42 24.55 -19.87
CA LYS A 262 -59.79 24.16 -21.14
C LYS A 262 -58.41 24.81 -21.32
N ASP A 263 -58.28 26.08 -20.97
CA ASP A 263 -57.01 26.81 -21.07
C ASP A 263 -56.00 26.27 -20.03
N ASP A 264 -56.43 25.96 -18.81
CA ASP A 264 -55.60 25.33 -17.78
C ASP A 264 -55.12 23.94 -18.20
N LEU A 265 -56.01 23.10 -18.76
CA LEU A 265 -55.64 21.78 -19.30
C LEU A 265 -54.63 21.90 -20.45
N LYS A 266 -54.75 22.92 -21.29
CA LYS A 266 -53.79 23.19 -22.37
C LYS A 266 -52.41 23.54 -21.83
N VAL A 267 -52.33 24.34 -20.76
CA VAL A 267 -51.07 24.66 -20.06
C VAL A 267 -50.47 23.40 -19.41
N GLN A 268 -51.28 22.58 -18.73
CA GLN A 268 -50.82 21.33 -18.11
C GLN A 268 -50.28 20.35 -19.15
N LEU A 269 -50.95 20.20 -20.30
CA LEU A 269 -50.49 19.37 -21.41
C LEU A 269 -49.14 19.87 -21.95
N GLY A 270 -48.96 21.19 -22.10
CA GLY A 270 -47.70 21.80 -22.51
C GLY A 270 -46.55 21.48 -21.55
N ILE A 271 -46.79 21.60 -20.24
CA ILE A 271 -45.80 21.26 -19.20
C ILE A 271 -45.44 19.77 -19.27
N SER A 272 -46.42 18.88 -19.48
CA SER A 272 -46.20 17.45 -19.59
C SER A 272 -45.37 17.08 -20.83
N LEU A 273 -45.65 17.71 -21.97
CA LEU A 273 -44.89 17.51 -23.21
C LEU A 273 -43.44 17.97 -23.07
N GLU A 274 -43.21 19.11 -22.43
CA GLU A 274 -41.86 19.64 -22.19
C GLU A 274 -41.06 18.76 -21.23
N LYS A 275 -41.70 18.21 -20.18
CA LYS A 275 -41.07 17.22 -19.30
C LYS A 275 -40.67 15.95 -20.06
N SER A 276 -41.58 15.40 -20.87
CA SER A 276 -41.30 14.22 -21.69
C SER A 276 -40.18 14.46 -22.71
N LYS A 277 -40.09 15.68 -23.28
CA LYS A 277 -38.98 16.08 -24.16
C LYS A 277 -37.63 16.07 -23.42
N LYS A 278 -37.55 16.70 -22.24
CA LYS A 278 -36.34 16.70 -21.40
C LYS A 278 -35.92 15.30 -20.97
N GLU A 279 -36.86 14.43 -20.63
CA GLU A 279 -36.56 13.03 -20.31
C GLU A 279 -35.95 12.28 -21.50
N ARG A 280 -36.50 12.46 -22.72
CA ARG A 280 -35.93 11.87 -23.94
C ARG A 280 -34.53 12.39 -24.26
N GLU A 281 -34.28 13.68 -24.07
CA GLU A 281 -32.94 14.27 -24.23
C GLU A 281 -31.95 13.68 -23.22
N ASN A 282 -32.33 13.56 -21.95
CA ASN A 282 -31.52 12.93 -20.91
C ASN A 282 -31.21 11.45 -21.23
N TYR A 283 -32.19 10.68 -21.71
CA TYR A 283 -31.97 9.29 -22.14
C TYR A 283 -31.05 9.21 -23.36
N SER A 284 -31.16 10.15 -24.31
CA SER A 284 -30.27 10.23 -25.47
C SER A 284 -28.83 10.51 -25.06
N GLU A 285 -28.60 11.45 -24.13
CA GLU A 285 -27.27 11.72 -23.58
C GLU A 285 -26.69 10.52 -22.82
N HIS A 286 -27.51 9.82 -22.05
CA HIS A 286 -27.09 8.62 -21.35
C HIS A 286 -26.71 7.49 -22.32
N MET A 287 -27.47 7.31 -23.40
CA MET A 287 -27.13 6.37 -24.47
C MET A 287 -25.79 6.72 -25.13
N LYS A 288 -25.57 7.99 -25.48
CA LYS A 288 -24.27 8.42 -26.04
C LYS A 288 -23.09 8.13 -25.10
N LYS A 289 -23.27 8.33 -23.79
CA LYS A 289 -22.25 7.99 -22.79
C LYS A 289 -21.98 6.47 -22.76
N LEU A 290 -23.03 5.66 -22.76
CA LEU A 290 -22.89 4.20 -22.81
C LEU A 290 -22.16 3.73 -24.07
N ASP A 291 -22.46 4.32 -25.24
CA ASP A 291 -21.77 4.00 -26.49
C ASP A 291 -20.27 4.35 -26.40
N THR A 292 -19.92 5.51 -25.83
CA THR A 292 -18.51 5.86 -25.60
C THR A 292 -17.81 4.91 -24.64
N ASP A 293 -18.50 4.44 -23.60
CA ASP A 293 -17.96 3.49 -22.63
C ASP A 293 -17.74 2.11 -23.26
N ILE A 294 -18.68 1.64 -24.09
CA ILE A 294 -18.55 0.40 -24.86
C ILE A 294 -17.34 0.48 -25.79
N GLU A 295 -17.15 1.60 -26.50
CA GLU A 295 -16.02 1.76 -27.41
C GLU A 295 -14.68 1.81 -26.67
N ASN A 296 -14.63 2.46 -25.51
CA ASN A 296 -13.46 2.45 -24.62
C ASN A 296 -13.16 1.05 -24.07
N LEU A 297 -14.19 0.26 -23.75
CA LEU A 297 -14.03 -1.13 -23.32
C LEU A 297 -13.51 -2.03 -24.44
N LYS A 298 -13.99 -1.84 -25.68
CA LYS A 298 -13.45 -2.56 -26.86
C LYS A 298 -11.96 -2.27 -27.06
N LYS A 299 -11.56 -0.99 -27.03
CA LYS A 299 -10.14 -0.60 -27.13
C LYS A 299 -9.29 -1.21 -26.02
N LYS A 300 -9.77 -1.21 -24.77
CA LYS A 300 -9.08 -1.88 -23.65
C LYS A 300 -8.96 -3.38 -23.89
N ASN A 301 -10.01 -4.03 -24.37
CA ASN A 301 -9.99 -5.48 -24.65
C ASN A 301 -8.98 -5.82 -25.77
N GLU A 302 -8.89 -4.98 -26.80
CA GLU A 302 -7.88 -5.12 -27.86
C GLU A 302 -6.45 -4.99 -27.32
N THR A 303 -6.16 -3.98 -26.50
CA THR A 303 -4.84 -3.86 -25.85
C THR A 303 -4.50 -5.03 -24.92
N LEU A 304 -5.50 -5.64 -24.28
CA LEU A 304 -5.31 -6.84 -23.46
C LEU A 304 -5.02 -8.07 -24.32
N ARG A 305 -5.71 -8.22 -25.45
CA ARG A 305 -5.45 -9.29 -26.43
C ARG A 305 -4.02 -9.20 -26.97
N ASP A 306 -3.55 -8.00 -27.33
CA ASP A 306 -2.17 -7.79 -27.77
C ASP A 306 -1.15 -8.14 -26.69
N ARG A 307 -1.43 -7.80 -25.43
CA ARG A 307 -0.56 -8.16 -24.30
C ARG A 307 -0.50 -9.67 -24.07
N VAL A 308 -1.63 -10.37 -24.23
CA VAL A 308 -1.69 -11.84 -24.13
C VAL A 308 -0.87 -12.45 -25.25
N GLN A 309 -1.04 -12.01 -26.50
CA GLN A 309 -0.27 -12.49 -27.63
C GLN A 309 1.25 -12.33 -27.42
N ARG A 310 1.71 -11.16 -26.96
CA ARG A 310 3.14 -10.94 -26.65
C ARG A 310 3.65 -11.82 -25.51
N ARG A 311 2.80 -12.18 -24.54
CA ARG A 311 3.17 -13.11 -23.46
C ARG A 311 3.30 -14.52 -23.99
N ASP A 312 2.40 -14.96 -24.87
CA ASP A 312 2.45 -16.28 -25.50
C ASP A 312 3.71 -16.41 -26.37
N GLU A 313 4.02 -15.40 -27.20
CA GLU A 313 5.27 -15.35 -27.98
C GLU A 313 6.53 -15.45 -27.10
N LYS A 314 6.52 -14.78 -25.93
CA LYS A 314 7.63 -14.86 -24.98
C LYS A 314 7.73 -16.24 -24.33
N ILE A 315 6.60 -16.87 -24.00
CA ILE A 315 6.57 -18.23 -23.44
C ILE A 315 7.14 -19.22 -24.45
N ASP A 316 6.79 -19.10 -25.72
CA ASP A 316 7.31 -19.99 -26.76
C ASP A 316 8.82 -19.79 -26.99
N LYS A 317 9.33 -18.56 -26.88
CA LYS A 317 10.77 -18.31 -26.87
C LYS A 317 11.46 -18.99 -25.69
N LEU A 318 10.92 -18.83 -24.48
CA LEU A 318 11.48 -19.45 -23.27
C LEU A 318 11.45 -20.99 -23.33
N LYS A 319 10.43 -21.59 -23.96
CA LYS A 319 10.39 -23.04 -24.19
C LYS A 319 11.54 -23.49 -25.10
N LYS A 320 11.77 -22.78 -26.21
CA LYS A 320 12.89 -23.07 -27.12
C LYS A 320 14.25 -22.94 -26.41
N ASP A 321 14.42 -21.89 -25.61
CA ASP A 321 15.65 -21.67 -24.85
C ASP A 321 15.87 -22.80 -23.81
N ASN A 322 14.81 -23.20 -23.10
CA ASN A 322 14.87 -24.35 -22.18
C ASN A 322 15.23 -25.66 -22.89
N ASP A 323 14.62 -25.95 -24.05
CA ASP A 323 14.92 -27.15 -24.82
C ASP A 323 16.38 -27.16 -25.29
N SER A 324 16.94 -25.99 -25.65
CA SER A 324 18.37 -25.84 -25.97
C SER A 324 19.25 -26.14 -24.76
N MET A 325 19.00 -25.50 -23.62
CA MET A 325 19.79 -25.73 -22.39
C MET A 325 19.72 -27.19 -21.93
N LEU A 326 18.58 -27.84 -22.12
CA LEU A 326 18.40 -29.25 -21.76
C LEU A 326 19.22 -30.18 -22.67
N ASN A 327 19.43 -29.80 -23.92
CA ASN A 327 20.37 -30.48 -24.81
C ASN A 327 21.82 -30.23 -24.38
N ASP A 328 22.19 -28.99 -24.04
CA ASP A 328 23.54 -28.66 -23.56
C ASP A 328 23.88 -29.44 -22.28
N ILE A 329 22.94 -29.57 -21.35
CA ILE A 329 23.10 -30.39 -20.13
C ILE A 329 23.35 -31.86 -20.49
N LYS A 330 22.57 -32.43 -21.42
CA LYS A 330 22.79 -33.82 -21.87
C LYS A 330 24.15 -34.01 -22.53
N GLU A 331 24.67 -33.00 -23.21
CA GLU A 331 25.98 -33.04 -23.83
C GLU A 331 27.11 -32.95 -22.80
N LEU A 332 26.94 -32.09 -21.78
CA LEU A 332 27.83 -32.02 -20.61
C LEU A 332 27.81 -33.31 -19.78
N GLU A 333 26.64 -33.95 -19.63
CA GLU A 333 26.55 -35.24 -18.94
C GLU A 333 27.34 -36.33 -19.68
N LYS A 334 27.26 -36.36 -21.02
CA LYS A 334 28.06 -37.27 -21.86
C LYS A 334 29.55 -37.01 -21.75
N SER A 335 29.98 -35.75 -21.74
CA SER A 335 31.41 -35.42 -21.59
C SER A 335 31.92 -35.69 -20.18
N SER A 336 31.09 -35.52 -19.14
CA SER A 336 31.45 -35.88 -17.77
C SER A 336 31.72 -37.37 -17.60
N PHE A 337 31.04 -38.23 -18.37
CA PHE A 337 31.26 -39.68 -18.34
C PHE A 337 32.67 -40.06 -18.86
N GLY A 338 33.23 -39.28 -19.80
CA GLY A 338 34.60 -39.45 -20.30
C GLY A 338 35.69 -39.21 -19.24
N THR A 339 35.45 -38.31 -18.28
CA THR A 339 36.43 -38.04 -17.20
C THR A 339 36.60 -39.20 -16.20
N SER A 340 35.69 -40.18 -16.22
CA SER A 340 35.81 -41.38 -15.38
C SER A 340 36.88 -42.34 -15.88
N GLU A 341 37.07 -42.46 -17.21
CA GLU A 341 38.14 -43.27 -17.79
C GLU A 341 39.51 -42.61 -17.58
N GLU A 342 39.56 -41.28 -17.71
CA GLU A 342 40.77 -40.49 -17.50
C GLU A 342 41.23 -40.55 -16.02
N LYS A 343 40.29 -40.52 -15.06
CA LYS A 343 40.57 -40.79 -13.64
C LYS A 343 41.11 -42.21 -13.41
N GLY A 344 40.64 -43.19 -14.17
CA GLY A 344 41.15 -44.57 -14.12
C GLY A 344 42.60 -44.66 -14.58
N GLN A 345 42.92 -44.02 -15.70
CA GLN A 345 44.29 -43.95 -16.24
C GLN A 345 45.24 -43.20 -15.30
N LEU A 346 44.82 -42.03 -14.79
CA LEU A 346 45.62 -41.28 -13.82
C LEU A 346 45.89 -42.08 -12.54
N ARG A 347 44.96 -42.95 -12.12
CA ARG A 347 45.16 -43.83 -10.96
C ARG A 347 46.26 -44.87 -11.22
N ILE A 348 46.22 -45.50 -12.39
CA ILE A 348 47.23 -46.47 -12.82
C ILE A 348 48.61 -45.81 -12.93
N GLU A 349 48.66 -44.62 -13.51
CA GLU A 349 49.92 -43.87 -13.67
C GLU A 349 50.51 -43.45 -12.31
N ASN A 350 49.66 -43.07 -11.36
CA ASN A 350 50.09 -42.71 -10.00
C ASN A 350 50.62 -43.92 -9.21
N ASP A 351 50.00 -45.10 -9.40
CA ASP A 351 50.48 -46.35 -8.81
C ASP A 351 51.84 -46.78 -9.42
N GLN A 352 52.04 -46.56 -10.72
CA GLN A 352 53.33 -46.78 -11.38
C GLN A 352 54.43 -45.82 -10.87
N ILE A 353 54.09 -44.54 -10.66
CA ILE A 353 55.03 -43.56 -10.10
C ILE A 353 55.42 -43.96 -8.67
N LYS A 354 54.47 -44.38 -7.83
CA LYS A 354 54.76 -44.88 -6.48
C LYS A 354 55.70 -46.08 -6.47
N ALA A 355 55.52 -47.03 -7.39
CA ALA A 355 56.41 -48.18 -7.52
C ALA A 355 57.84 -47.75 -7.86
N LYS A 356 58.01 -46.81 -8.80
CA LYS A 356 59.32 -46.27 -9.17
C LYS A 356 60.00 -45.51 -8.04
N VAL A 357 59.25 -44.75 -7.25
CA VAL A 357 59.80 -44.04 -6.07
C VAL A 357 60.30 -45.06 -5.04
N SER A 358 59.53 -46.10 -4.74
CA SER A 358 59.95 -47.16 -3.81
C SER A 358 61.21 -47.90 -4.28
N GLU A 359 61.37 -48.09 -5.59
CA GLU A 359 62.57 -48.72 -6.16
C GLU A 359 63.80 -47.81 -6.04
N GLN A 360 63.64 -46.50 -6.26
CA GLN A 360 64.71 -45.53 -6.04
C GLN A 360 65.11 -45.43 -4.56
N ASP A 361 64.15 -45.47 -3.63
CA ASP A 361 64.44 -45.46 -2.20
C ASP A 361 65.27 -46.67 -1.76
N GLN A 362 64.97 -47.86 -2.29
CA GLN A 362 65.82 -49.06 -2.07
C GLN A 362 67.22 -48.87 -2.64
N LYS A 363 67.34 -48.25 -3.82
CA LYS A 363 68.63 -47.97 -4.44
C LYS A 363 69.45 -46.98 -3.62
N ILE A 364 68.83 -45.94 -3.07
CA ILE A 364 69.44 -44.98 -2.14
C ILE A 364 69.89 -45.69 -0.86
N GLN A 365 69.07 -46.57 -0.27
CA GLN A 365 69.47 -47.36 0.89
C GLN A 365 70.71 -48.22 0.63
N ASN A 366 70.77 -48.87 -0.53
CA ASN A 366 71.92 -49.70 -0.91
C ASN A 366 73.18 -48.86 -1.14
N LEU A 367 73.06 -47.69 -1.78
CA LEU A 367 74.16 -46.75 -1.94
C LEU A 367 74.68 -46.23 -0.59
N ASN A 368 73.78 -45.89 0.34
CA ASN A 368 74.17 -45.46 1.68
C ASN A 368 74.94 -46.54 2.43
N LYS A 369 74.52 -47.80 2.37
CA LYS A 369 75.28 -48.94 2.93
C LYS A 369 76.67 -49.05 2.32
N HIS A 370 76.79 -48.82 1.02
CA HIS A 370 78.08 -48.86 0.34
C HIS A 370 78.99 -47.71 0.79
N VAL A 371 78.46 -46.50 0.94
CA VAL A 371 79.19 -45.34 1.47
C VAL A 371 79.68 -45.59 2.89
N ASP A 372 78.88 -46.23 3.74
CA ASP A 372 79.29 -46.57 5.11
C ASP A 372 80.41 -47.63 5.12
N SER A 373 80.35 -48.63 4.23
CA SER A 373 81.45 -49.59 4.04
C SER A 373 82.75 -48.90 3.61
N LEU A 374 82.67 -47.95 2.69
CA LEU A 374 83.84 -47.17 2.23
C LEU A 374 84.41 -46.27 3.34
N ARG A 375 83.56 -45.76 4.23
CA ARG A 375 84.02 -44.99 5.41
C ARG A 375 84.78 -45.86 6.40
N GLU A 376 84.32 -47.08 6.66
CA GLU A 376 85.03 -48.04 7.51
C GLU A 376 86.36 -48.46 6.88
N GLU A 377 86.39 -48.70 5.57
CA GLU A 377 87.63 -48.99 4.84
C GLU A 377 88.62 -47.82 4.91
N LYS A 378 88.16 -46.59 4.68
CA LYS A 378 88.97 -45.37 4.84
C LYS A 378 89.56 -45.28 6.25
N LYS A 379 88.77 -45.54 7.29
CA LYS A 379 89.23 -45.52 8.68
C LYS A 379 90.27 -46.60 8.97
N SER A 380 90.11 -47.78 8.39
CA SER A 380 91.12 -48.86 8.45
C SER A 380 92.43 -48.45 7.78
N LEU A 381 92.35 -47.84 6.59
CA LEU A 381 93.53 -47.32 5.88
C LEU A 381 94.21 -46.19 6.64
N GLU A 382 93.46 -45.26 7.24
CA GLU A 382 94.00 -44.20 8.11
C GLU A 382 94.75 -44.79 9.32
N ASN A 383 94.23 -45.83 9.95
CA ASN A 383 94.91 -46.53 11.04
C ASN A 383 96.21 -47.22 10.57
N SER A 384 96.20 -47.84 9.39
CA SER A 384 97.38 -48.47 8.79
C SER A 384 98.46 -47.43 8.42
N LEU A 385 98.03 -46.26 7.91
CA LEU A 385 98.91 -45.13 7.64
C LEU A 385 99.55 -44.61 8.93
N GLN A 386 98.77 -44.47 10.01
CA GLN A 386 99.28 -44.06 11.32
C GLN A 386 100.30 -45.07 11.87
N GLN A 387 100.04 -46.38 11.73
CA GLN A 387 101.01 -47.42 12.10
C GLN A 387 102.31 -47.30 11.29
N SER A 388 102.20 -47.07 9.98
CA SER A 388 103.35 -46.89 9.08
C SER A 388 104.15 -45.62 9.43
N GLN A 389 103.48 -44.53 9.81
CA GLN A 389 104.14 -43.32 10.29
C GLN A 389 104.89 -43.57 11.61
N ASN A 390 104.30 -44.34 12.53
CA ASN A 390 104.95 -44.71 13.78
C ASN A 390 106.21 -45.57 13.55
N THR A 391 106.17 -46.55 12.63
CA THR A 391 107.37 -47.32 12.25
C THR A 391 108.42 -46.47 11.56
N ILE A 392 108.04 -45.53 10.69
CA ILE A 392 109.00 -44.57 10.11
C ILE A 392 109.67 -43.73 11.21
N THR A 393 108.91 -43.33 12.24
CA THR A 393 109.45 -42.56 13.37
C THR A 393 110.43 -43.41 14.20
N GLN A 394 110.10 -44.67 14.43
CA GLN A 394 110.99 -45.65 15.08
C GLN A 394 112.28 -45.85 14.29
N LEU A 395 112.19 -46.08 12.98
CA LEU A 395 113.35 -46.27 12.09
C LEU A 395 114.24 -45.03 12.03
N LYS A 396 113.68 -43.81 12.13
CA LYS A 396 114.46 -42.57 12.24
C LYS A 396 115.25 -42.52 13.54
N ALA A 397 114.65 -42.91 14.67
CA ALA A 397 115.34 -42.99 15.95
C ALA A 397 116.45 -44.04 15.93
N ASP A 398 116.20 -45.22 15.35
CA ASP A 398 117.20 -46.28 15.17
C ASP A 398 118.35 -45.82 14.24
N LEU A 399 118.05 -45.05 13.19
CA LEU A 399 119.06 -44.44 12.32
C LEU A 399 119.91 -43.38 13.04
N GLU A 400 119.32 -42.62 13.97
CA GLU A 400 120.07 -41.67 14.81
C GLU A 400 121.01 -42.40 15.79
N LEU A 401 120.56 -43.50 16.40
CA LEU A 401 121.40 -44.38 17.21
C LEU A 401 122.53 -44.99 16.39
N LEU A 402 122.24 -45.54 15.21
CA LEU A 402 123.29 -46.07 14.32
C LEU A 402 124.27 -44.98 13.87
N ARG A 403 123.81 -43.74 13.65
CA ARG A 403 124.70 -42.61 13.33
C ARG A 403 125.60 -42.28 14.52
N HIS A 404 125.09 -42.37 15.75
CA HIS A 404 125.87 -42.18 16.96
C HIS A 404 126.94 -43.27 17.12
N ASP A 405 126.56 -44.54 16.96
CA ASP A 405 127.47 -45.71 16.99
C ASP A 405 128.53 -45.64 15.86
N PHE A 406 128.16 -45.11 14.69
CA PHE A 406 129.07 -44.93 13.56
C PHE A 406 130.05 -43.75 13.79
N THR A 407 129.63 -42.71 14.52
CA THR A 407 130.55 -41.64 14.96
C THR A 407 131.50 -42.10 16.07
N GLU A 408 131.05 -42.95 17.00
CA GLU A 408 131.94 -43.58 18.01
C GLU A 408 132.92 -44.56 17.36
N SER A 409 132.47 -45.35 16.39
CA SER A 409 133.33 -46.30 15.65
C SER A 409 134.37 -45.61 14.75
N ARG A 410 134.22 -44.30 14.49
CA ARG A 410 135.17 -43.50 13.69
C ARG A 410 136.34 -42.94 14.53
N GLU A 411 136.24 -42.93 15.85
CA GLU A 411 137.30 -42.46 16.76
C GLU A 411 138.22 -43.58 17.26
N ALA A 412 137.99 -44.84 16.87
CA ALA A 412 138.84 -45.97 17.22
C ALA A 412 139.43 -46.68 15.98
N VAL A 413 140.77 -46.56 15.85
CA VAL A 413 141.72 -47.47 15.19
C VAL A 413 142.32 -47.04 13.82
N PRO A 414 143.66 -47.09 13.67
CA PRO A 414 144.41 -46.65 12.48
C PRO A 414 144.81 -47.78 11.51
N SER A 415 145.22 -47.35 10.31
CA SER A 415 146.32 -47.90 9.48
C SER A 415 146.15 -49.27 8.74
N LYS A 416 146.20 -49.14 7.40
CA LYS A 416 146.79 -50.02 6.35
C LYS A 416 146.05 -51.30 5.94
N GLY A 417 145.97 -51.48 4.62
CA GLY A 417 145.95 -52.81 3.98
C GLY A 417 145.12 -52.85 2.70
N GLN A 418 145.75 -53.26 1.60
CA GLN A 418 145.18 -53.39 0.26
C GLN A 418 144.04 -54.43 0.20
N ASP A 419 142.98 -54.13 -0.53
CA ASP A 419 142.50 -54.95 -1.66
C ASP A 419 141.33 -54.26 -2.35
N SER A 420 141.70 -53.59 -3.44
CA SER A 420 140.87 -52.98 -4.46
C SER A 420 140.12 -54.05 -5.25
N ASP A 421 138.83 -53.80 -5.50
CA ASP A 421 137.94 -54.35 -6.55
C ASP A 421 136.69 -55.10 -6.06
N ALA A 422 136.68 -55.70 -4.87
CA ALA A 422 135.46 -56.35 -4.35
C ALA A 422 134.48 -55.34 -3.69
N VAL A 423 134.99 -54.29 -3.08
CA VAL A 423 134.18 -53.28 -2.38
C VAL A 423 133.49 -52.34 -3.38
N PHE A 424 134.15 -52.01 -4.50
CA PHE A 424 133.57 -51.14 -5.52
C PHE A 424 132.42 -51.80 -6.28
N GLU A 425 132.50 -53.11 -6.58
CA GLU A 425 131.35 -53.82 -7.18
C GLU A 425 130.19 -54.07 -6.18
N ASN A 426 130.48 -54.19 -4.89
CA ASN A 426 129.42 -54.34 -3.90
C ASN A 426 128.69 -53.01 -3.65
N TYR A 427 129.40 -51.88 -3.70
CA TYR A 427 128.78 -50.55 -3.68
C TYR A 427 128.02 -50.27 -4.97
N LYS A 428 128.58 -50.59 -6.15
CA LYS A 428 127.92 -50.43 -7.45
C LYS A 428 126.66 -51.28 -7.58
N LYS A 429 126.67 -52.54 -7.13
CA LYS A 429 125.45 -53.37 -7.06
C LYS A 429 124.42 -52.81 -6.08
N LYS A 430 124.84 -52.30 -4.92
CA LYS A 430 123.91 -51.67 -3.97
C LYS A 430 123.32 -50.37 -4.51
N THR A 431 124.09 -49.53 -5.20
CA THR A 431 123.56 -48.34 -5.87
C THR A 431 122.71 -48.69 -7.08
N GLU A 432 123.04 -49.71 -7.88
CA GLU A 432 122.18 -50.19 -8.96
C GLU A 432 120.85 -50.74 -8.45
N VAL A 433 120.84 -51.49 -7.35
CA VAL A 433 119.61 -51.98 -6.71
C VAL A 433 118.76 -50.81 -6.20
N LEU A 434 119.38 -49.81 -5.56
CA LEU A 434 118.68 -48.60 -5.11
C LEU A 434 118.12 -47.78 -6.28
N ILE A 435 118.89 -47.61 -7.35
CA ILE A 435 118.45 -46.91 -8.56
C ILE A 435 117.32 -47.68 -9.24
N ASN A 436 117.37 -49.01 -9.29
CA ASN A 436 116.31 -49.83 -9.87
C ASN A 436 115.04 -49.82 -9.01
N ASN A 437 115.17 -49.81 -7.68
CA ASN A 437 114.04 -49.64 -6.77
C ASN A 437 113.41 -48.25 -6.95
N TYR A 438 114.21 -47.18 -6.97
CA TYR A 438 113.66 -45.83 -7.23
C TYR A 438 113.05 -45.68 -8.62
N LYS A 439 113.62 -46.32 -9.66
CA LYS A 439 112.98 -46.36 -10.99
C LYS A 439 111.64 -47.11 -10.97
N LYS A 440 111.53 -48.15 -10.16
CA LYS A 440 110.28 -48.90 -9.99
C LYS A 440 109.25 -48.06 -9.24
N ASP A 441 109.67 -47.39 -8.16
CA ASP A 441 108.82 -46.54 -7.34
C ASP A 441 108.33 -45.31 -8.13
N ILE A 442 109.21 -44.70 -8.93
CA ILE A 442 108.83 -43.61 -9.85
C ILE A 442 107.80 -44.10 -10.86
N LYS A 443 107.97 -45.28 -11.46
CA LYS A 443 106.98 -45.84 -12.39
C LYS A 443 105.64 -46.14 -11.73
N THR A 444 105.63 -46.66 -10.50
CA THR A 444 104.38 -46.87 -9.76
C THR A 444 103.70 -45.55 -9.42
N LEU A 445 104.45 -44.53 -8.99
CA LEU A 445 103.91 -43.20 -8.69
C LEU A 445 103.42 -42.47 -9.96
N GLU A 446 104.10 -42.65 -11.10
CA GLU A 446 103.63 -42.14 -12.40
C GLU A 446 102.32 -42.82 -12.80
N HIS A 447 102.22 -44.15 -12.62
CA HIS A 447 100.99 -44.88 -12.90
C HIS A 447 99.83 -44.48 -11.99
N GLU A 448 100.08 -44.34 -10.67
CA GLU A 448 99.08 -43.86 -9.71
C GLU A 448 98.64 -42.42 -10.02
N ARG A 449 99.58 -41.54 -10.39
CA ARG A 449 99.27 -40.18 -10.82
C ARG A 449 98.38 -40.17 -12.05
N GLU A 450 98.66 -41.03 -13.03
CA GLU A 450 97.90 -41.13 -14.28
C GLU A 450 96.51 -41.72 -14.03
N GLU A 451 96.38 -42.68 -13.11
CA GLU A 451 95.08 -43.21 -12.65
C GLU A 451 94.26 -42.15 -11.92
N VAL A 452 94.88 -41.35 -11.05
CA VAL A 452 94.23 -40.23 -10.35
C VAL A 452 93.80 -39.15 -11.34
N LEU A 453 94.63 -38.82 -12.34
CA LEU A 453 94.26 -37.88 -13.40
C LEU A 453 93.07 -38.40 -14.23
N SER A 454 93.07 -39.70 -14.55
CA SER A 454 91.96 -40.35 -15.25
C SER A 454 90.67 -40.24 -14.45
N LYS A 455 90.69 -40.60 -13.15
CA LYS A 455 89.52 -40.47 -12.24
C LYS A 455 89.07 -39.02 -12.09
N GLN A 456 90.00 -38.06 -12.04
CA GLN A 456 89.67 -36.64 -11.98
C GLN A 456 88.93 -36.19 -13.24
N THR A 457 89.36 -36.66 -14.42
CA THR A 457 88.75 -36.34 -15.72
C THR A 457 87.36 -36.97 -15.86
N GLU A 458 87.17 -38.18 -15.34
CA GLU A 458 85.88 -38.86 -15.30
C GLU A 458 84.90 -38.15 -14.36
N MET A 459 85.35 -37.76 -13.16
CA MET A 459 84.52 -36.98 -12.22
C MET A 459 84.12 -35.60 -12.77
N THR A 460 85.02 -34.89 -13.46
CA THR A 460 84.65 -33.60 -14.08
C THR A 460 83.65 -33.79 -15.22
N PHE A 461 83.77 -34.86 -16.00
CA PHE A 461 82.80 -35.21 -17.03
C PHE A 461 81.42 -35.54 -16.41
N GLU A 462 81.38 -36.38 -15.38
CA GLU A 462 80.13 -36.72 -14.67
C GLU A 462 79.50 -35.48 -14.02
N LEU A 463 80.28 -34.60 -13.41
CA LEU A 463 79.80 -33.34 -12.84
C LEU A 463 79.18 -32.44 -13.92
N GLN A 464 79.82 -32.33 -15.09
CA GLN A 464 79.31 -31.51 -16.19
C GLN A 464 78.04 -32.09 -16.79
N LYS A 465 77.94 -33.42 -16.88
CA LYS A 465 76.72 -34.14 -17.26
C LYS A 465 75.59 -33.93 -16.25
N ALA A 466 75.87 -34.06 -14.95
CA ALA A 466 74.89 -33.81 -13.90
C ALA A 466 74.38 -32.35 -13.91
N LYS A 467 75.26 -31.38 -14.17
CA LYS A 467 74.87 -29.96 -14.31
C LYS A 467 73.96 -29.72 -15.51
N SER A 468 74.22 -30.34 -16.66
CA SER A 468 73.34 -30.18 -17.83
C SER A 468 71.99 -30.87 -17.64
N GLU A 469 71.97 -32.05 -17.01
CA GLU A 469 70.74 -32.75 -16.64
C GLU A 469 69.92 -31.93 -15.64
N ALA A 470 70.54 -31.39 -14.59
CA ALA A 470 69.88 -30.51 -13.62
C ALA A 470 69.28 -29.25 -14.27
N GLY A 471 70.03 -28.59 -15.16
CA GLY A 471 69.53 -27.43 -15.90
C GLY A 471 68.32 -27.77 -16.80
N SER A 472 68.32 -28.94 -17.42
CA SER A 472 67.18 -29.40 -18.24
C SER A 472 65.92 -29.69 -17.40
N ILE A 473 66.10 -30.22 -16.19
CA ILE A 473 65.02 -30.50 -15.24
C ILE A 473 64.45 -29.18 -14.69
N GLU A 474 65.32 -28.25 -14.31
CA GLU A 474 64.92 -26.92 -13.83
C GLU A 474 64.10 -26.17 -14.87
N GLU A 475 64.54 -26.17 -16.14
CA GLU A 475 63.82 -25.53 -17.25
C GLU A 475 62.45 -26.20 -17.48
N ARG A 476 62.37 -27.53 -17.39
CA ARG A 476 61.08 -28.25 -17.50
C ARG A 476 60.12 -27.86 -16.37
N TYR A 477 60.61 -27.74 -15.13
CA TYR A 477 59.77 -27.29 -14.01
C TYR A 477 59.36 -25.83 -14.16
N ARG A 478 60.24 -24.96 -14.67
CA ARG A 478 59.92 -23.55 -14.96
C ARG A 478 58.81 -23.43 -16.00
N GLN A 479 58.86 -24.24 -17.05
CA GLN A 479 57.81 -24.30 -18.07
C GLN A 479 56.49 -24.84 -17.52
N GLN A 480 56.52 -25.84 -16.64
CA GLN A 480 55.31 -26.33 -15.96
C GLN A 480 54.70 -25.28 -15.03
N LEU A 481 55.51 -24.55 -14.27
CA LEU A 481 55.05 -23.44 -13.43
C LEU A 481 54.37 -22.35 -14.25
N LEU A 482 55.00 -21.92 -15.36
CA LEU A 482 54.40 -20.95 -16.28
C LEU A 482 53.08 -21.43 -16.87
N LYS A 483 52.96 -22.73 -17.17
CA LYS A 483 51.71 -23.32 -17.64
C LYS A 483 50.62 -23.26 -16.56
N PHE A 484 50.95 -23.65 -15.33
CA PHE A 484 50.00 -23.58 -14.20
C PHE A 484 49.61 -22.15 -13.83
N GLU A 485 50.51 -21.17 -13.91
CA GLU A 485 50.17 -19.76 -13.69
C GLU A 485 49.17 -19.25 -14.74
N LYS A 486 49.35 -19.62 -16.01
CA LYS A 486 48.40 -19.27 -17.08
C LYS A 486 47.04 -19.93 -16.87
N GLU A 487 47.02 -21.22 -16.52
CA GLU A 487 45.79 -21.95 -16.20
C GLU A 487 45.07 -21.33 -14.99
N TYR A 488 45.80 -21.02 -13.92
CA TYR A 488 45.26 -20.35 -12.74
C TYR A 488 44.63 -18.99 -13.08
N GLN A 489 45.32 -18.19 -13.90
CA GLN A 489 44.81 -16.88 -14.31
C GLN A 489 43.54 -17.01 -15.17
N SER A 490 43.50 -17.97 -16.11
CA SER A 490 42.30 -18.29 -16.90
C SER A 490 41.13 -18.71 -16.02
N ILE A 491 41.36 -19.60 -15.04
CA ILE A 491 40.33 -20.07 -14.10
C ILE A 491 39.83 -18.92 -13.22
N LYS A 492 40.71 -17.99 -12.84
CA LYS A 492 40.34 -16.81 -12.05
C LYS A 492 39.43 -15.86 -12.84
N GLU A 493 39.72 -15.66 -14.11
CA GLU A 493 38.87 -14.87 -15.03
C GLU A 493 37.52 -15.55 -15.26
N GLU A 494 37.49 -16.86 -15.51
CA GLU A 494 36.26 -17.63 -15.65
C GLU A 494 35.39 -17.56 -14.38
N ASN A 495 35.99 -17.69 -13.18
CA ASN A 495 35.28 -17.53 -11.92
C ASN A 495 34.73 -16.11 -11.72
N SER A 496 35.45 -15.09 -12.18
CA SER A 496 34.96 -13.70 -12.16
C SER A 496 33.71 -13.55 -13.04
N GLU A 497 33.73 -14.10 -14.25
CA GLU A 497 32.59 -14.08 -15.17
C GLU A 497 31.39 -14.87 -14.63
N ILE A 498 31.62 -16.08 -14.08
CA ILE A 498 30.55 -16.88 -13.48
C ILE A 498 29.91 -16.13 -12.31
N LYS A 499 30.72 -15.51 -11.45
CA LYS A 499 30.22 -14.72 -10.32
C LYS A 499 29.37 -13.55 -10.78
N GLN A 500 29.80 -12.85 -11.83
CA GLN A 500 29.04 -11.75 -12.42
C GLN A 500 27.71 -12.24 -13.04
N LYS A 501 27.73 -13.32 -13.82
CA LYS A 501 26.52 -13.95 -14.38
C LYS A 501 25.53 -14.39 -13.30
N LEU A 502 26.02 -14.97 -12.20
CA LEU A 502 25.20 -15.38 -11.06
C LEU A 502 24.54 -14.18 -10.37
N GLU A 503 25.27 -13.08 -10.22
CA GLU A 503 24.75 -11.85 -9.61
C GLU A 503 23.69 -11.18 -10.49
N ASP A 504 23.88 -11.19 -11.82
CA ASP A 504 22.89 -10.73 -12.80
C ASP A 504 21.63 -11.61 -12.83
N GLU A 505 21.78 -12.94 -12.73
CA GLU A 505 20.63 -13.86 -12.64
C GLU A 505 19.87 -13.67 -11.33
N LEU A 506 20.58 -13.51 -10.20
CA LEU A 506 19.95 -13.22 -8.90
C LEU A 506 19.20 -11.90 -8.91
N ASN A 507 19.74 -10.84 -9.53
CA ASN A 507 19.04 -9.57 -9.70
C ASN A 507 17.82 -9.73 -10.60
N SER A 508 17.93 -10.47 -11.69
CA SER A 508 16.80 -10.77 -12.59
C SER A 508 15.69 -11.55 -11.88
N ARG A 509 16.03 -12.56 -11.07
CA ARG A 509 15.07 -13.29 -10.21
C ARG A 509 14.43 -12.38 -9.18
N ARG A 510 15.19 -11.52 -8.49
CA ARG A 510 14.62 -10.55 -7.54
C ARG A 510 13.64 -9.59 -8.21
N ILE A 511 13.94 -9.11 -9.42
CA ILE A 511 13.04 -8.25 -10.19
C ILE A 511 11.77 -9.02 -10.58
N PHE A 512 11.91 -10.28 -11.00
CA PHE A 512 10.77 -11.12 -11.36
C PHE A 512 9.88 -11.46 -10.15
N GLU A 513 10.46 -11.83 -9.01
CA GLU A 513 9.74 -12.08 -7.75
C GLU A 513 9.02 -10.82 -7.25
N ARG A 514 9.64 -9.63 -7.38
CA ARG A 514 8.97 -8.36 -7.09
C ARG A 514 7.78 -8.12 -8.02
N LYS A 515 7.88 -8.43 -9.32
CA LYS A 515 6.76 -8.30 -10.27
C LYS A 515 5.62 -9.29 -9.97
N SER A 516 5.94 -10.56 -9.71
CA SER A 516 4.98 -11.61 -9.38
C SER A 516 4.26 -11.36 -8.04
N SER A 517 4.99 -10.91 -7.02
CA SER A 517 4.39 -10.59 -5.71
C SER A 517 3.50 -9.35 -5.75
N VAL A 518 3.82 -8.35 -6.58
CA VAL A 518 2.96 -7.19 -6.82
C VAL A 518 1.68 -7.60 -7.55
N GLU A 519 1.77 -8.41 -8.61
CA GLU A 519 0.58 -8.90 -9.33
C GLU A 519 -0.34 -9.75 -8.43
N LYS A 520 0.21 -10.58 -7.54
CA LYS A 520 -0.58 -11.37 -6.57
C LYS A 520 -1.24 -10.48 -5.50
N SER A 521 -0.52 -9.49 -4.99
CA SER A 521 -1.07 -8.51 -4.04
C SER A 521 -2.21 -7.69 -4.65
N ASP A 522 -2.09 -7.29 -5.92
CA ASP A 522 -3.14 -6.54 -6.61
C ASP A 522 -4.38 -7.39 -6.90
N PHE A 523 -4.18 -8.67 -7.24
CA PHE A 523 -5.28 -9.62 -7.38
C PHE A 523 -6.00 -9.83 -6.05
N ASP A 524 -5.26 -10.07 -4.95
CA ASP A 524 -5.84 -10.28 -3.63
C ASP A 524 -6.57 -9.03 -3.12
N ASN A 525 -6.03 -7.83 -3.39
CA ASN A 525 -6.68 -6.56 -3.08
C ASN A 525 -7.96 -6.36 -3.90
N LYS A 526 -7.94 -6.71 -5.20
CA LYS A 526 -9.13 -6.62 -6.07
C LYS A 526 -10.19 -7.63 -5.66
N PHE A 527 -9.79 -8.86 -5.32
CA PHE A 527 -10.67 -9.90 -4.80
C PHE A 527 -11.27 -9.51 -3.45
N ALA A 528 -10.47 -8.96 -2.54
CA ALA A 528 -10.95 -8.46 -1.25
C ALA A 528 -11.95 -7.30 -1.42
N ARG A 529 -11.70 -6.36 -2.34
CA ARG A 529 -12.65 -5.28 -2.66
C ARG A 529 -13.94 -5.83 -3.24
N MET A 530 -13.85 -6.77 -4.18
CA MET A 530 -15.01 -7.41 -4.80
C MET A 530 -15.85 -8.19 -3.78
N ASN A 531 -15.20 -8.94 -2.91
CA ASN A 531 -15.87 -9.67 -1.83
C ASN A 531 -16.51 -8.71 -0.81
N GLN A 532 -15.84 -7.59 -0.51
CA GLN A 532 -16.42 -6.54 0.33
C GLN A 532 -17.67 -5.94 -0.33
N THR A 533 -17.63 -5.57 -1.61
CA THR A 533 -18.80 -5.05 -2.33
C THR A 533 -19.94 -6.08 -2.38
N PHE A 534 -19.63 -7.36 -2.52
CA PHE A 534 -20.61 -8.43 -2.49
C PHE A 534 -21.32 -8.53 -1.13
N GLN A 535 -20.58 -8.49 -0.02
CA GLN A 535 -21.15 -8.50 1.33
C GLN A 535 -22.02 -7.26 1.60
N GLU A 536 -21.62 -6.10 1.07
CA GLU A 536 -22.39 -4.87 1.21
C GLU A 536 -23.69 -4.90 0.41
N MET A 537 -23.65 -5.45 -0.81
CA MET A 537 -24.85 -5.68 -1.63
C MET A 537 -25.78 -6.70 -0.96
N LYS A 538 -25.22 -7.74 -0.33
CA LYS A 538 -26.00 -8.72 0.45
C LYS A 538 -26.70 -8.08 1.64
N ALA A 539 -25.99 -7.28 2.45
CA ALA A 539 -26.60 -6.57 3.57
C ALA A 539 -27.66 -5.55 3.11
N LYS A 540 -27.43 -4.88 1.96
CA LYS A 540 -28.43 -3.96 1.38
C LYS A 540 -29.67 -4.71 0.90
N LYS A 541 -29.50 -5.89 0.30
CA LYS A 541 -30.60 -6.78 -0.08
C LYS A 541 -31.41 -7.19 1.16
N GLU A 542 -30.76 -7.65 2.22
CA GLU A 542 -31.41 -8.05 3.47
C GLU A 542 -32.18 -6.87 4.11
N SER A 543 -31.60 -5.67 4.12
CA SER A 543 -32.28 -4.45 4.59
C SER A 543 -33.49 -4.10 3.73
N LEU A 544 -33.40 -4.25 2.41
CA LEU A 544 -34.53 -3.99 1.50
C LEU A 544 -35.64 -5.03 1.71
N GLU A 545 -35.30 -6.31 1.87
CA GLU A 545 -36.26 -7.37 2.19
C GLU A 545 -36.96 -7.12 3.53
N GLN A 546 -36.25 -6.63 4.55
CA GLN A 546 -36.86 -6.21 5.81
C GLN A 546 -37.83 -5.04 5.64
N THR A 547 -37.44 -4.01 4.89
CA THR A 547 -38.35 -2.87 4.62
C THR A 547 -39.58 -3.30 3.83
N LEU A 548 -39.42 -4.22 2.87
CA LEU A 548 -40.52 -4.75 2.06
C LEU A 548 -41.50 -5.55 2.95
N ALA A 549 -40.98 -6.42 3.81
CA ALA A 549 -41.80 -7.14 4.79
C ALA A 549 -42.53 -6.19 5.77
N GLU A 550 -41.91 -5.07 6.14
CA GLU A 550 -42.54 -4.06 6.99
C GLU A 550 -43.65 -3.30 6.24
N TYR A 551 -43.43 -2.96 4.96
CA TYR A 551 -44.47 -2.39 4.11
C TYR A 551 -45.64 -3.36 3.90
N GLU A 552 -45.39 -4.65 3.69
CA GLU A 552 -46.44 -5.68 3.59
C GLU A 552 -47.24 -5.79 4.88
N ARG A 553 -46.59 -5.76 6.05
CA ARG A 553 -47.28 -5.72 7.35
C ARG A 553 -48.14 -4.48 7.53
N GLN A 554 -47.63 -3.31 7.13
CA GLN A 554 -48.40 -2.07 7.18
C GLN A 554 -49.59 -2.09 6.23
N LEU A 555 -49.42 -2.66 5.02
CA LEU A 555 -50.49 -2.83 4.05
C LEU A 555 -51.59 -3.76 4.59
N HIS A 556 -51.22 -4.91 5.17
CA HIS A 556 -52.17 -5.82 5.81
C HIS A 556 -52.89 -5.17 6.99
N LYS A 557 -52.18 -4.39 7.82
CA LYS A 557 -52.80 -3.64 8.91
C LYS A 557 -53.84 -2.66 8.38
N LYS A 558 -53.50 -1.88 7.35
CA LYS A 558 -54.44 -0.94 6.71
C LYS A 558 -55.61 -1.67 6.06
N GLN A 559 -55.39 -2.80 5.40
CA GLN A 559 -56.49 -3.63 4.85
C GLN A 559 -57.44 -4.10 5.94
N SER A 560 -56.93 -4.57 7.08
CA SER A 560 -57.77 -4.96 8.23
C SER A 560 -58.53 -3.77 8.82
N GLU A 561 -57.92 -2.58 8.87
CA GLU A 561 -58.61 -1.33 9.25
C GLU A 561 -59.75 -1.00 8.27
N TYR A 562 -59.50 -1.09 6.96
CA TYR A 562 -60.54 -0.89 5.94
C TYR A 562 -61.68 -1.92 6.01
N GLU A 563 -61.36 -3.19 6.27
CA GLU A 563 -62.37 -4.23 6.45
C GLU A 563 -63.24 -3.99 7.69
N ASN A 564 -62.64 -3.53 8.78
CA ASN A 564 -63.36 -3.13 10.00
C ASN A 564 -64.26 -1.91 9.76
N ASP A 565 -63.75 -0.91 9.05
CA ASP A 565 -64.53 0.30 8.68
C ASP A 565 -65.65 -0.04 7.71
N ALA A 566 -65.43 -0.92 6.73
CA ALA A 566 -66.47 -1.41 5.84
C ALA A 566 -67.55 -2.20 6.60
N ALA A 567 -67.17 -3.03 7.57
CA ALA A 567 -68.11 -3.74 8.42
C ALA A 567 -68.93 -2.78 9.31
N ASN A 568 -68.31 -1.74 9.84
CA ASN A 568 -69.00 -0.70 10.62
C ASN A 568 -69.95 0.13 9.75
N ASN A 569 -69.53 0.50 8.54
CA ASN A 569 -70.38 1.20 7.57
C ASN A 569 -71.57 0.36 7.15
N LYS A 570 -71.39 -0.95 6.94
CA LYS A 570 -72.50 -1.87 6.67
C LYS A 570 -73.51 -1.92 7.82
N LYS A 571 -73.05 -2.00 9.07
CA LYS A 571 -73.92 -1.94 10.26
C LYS A 571 -74.68 -0.62 10.37
N LEU A 572 -74.03 0.50 10.03
CA LEU A 572 -74.67 1.82 9.99
C LEU A 572 -75.72 1.89 8.88
N LEU A 573 -75.43 1.37 7.68
CA LEU A 573 -76.36 1.32 6.56
C LEU A 573 -77.60 0.49 6.90
N GLU A 574 -77.43 -0.70 7.46
CA GLU A 574 -78.53 -1.56 7.93
C GLU A 574 -79.37 -0.86 9.02
N LYS A 575 -78.75 -0.04 9.87
CA LYS A 575 -79.48 0.75 10.88
C LYS A 575 -80.27 1.89 10.23
N CYS A 576 -79.72 2.56 9.23
CA CYS A 576 -80.42 3.59 8.46
C CYS A 576 -81.62 2.99 7.73
N GLU A 577 -81.45 1.85 7.03
CA GLU A 577 -82.56 1.16 6.34
C GLU A 577 -83.69 0.78 7.31
N ARG A 578 -83.36 0.24 8.50
CA ARG A 578 -84.37 -0.06 9.54
C ARG A 578 -85.10 1.19 10.03
N LEU A 579 -84.40 2.32 10.16
CA LEU A 579 -85.01 3.58 10.56
C LEU A 579 -85.89 4.15 9.45
N GLU A 580 -85.47 4.08 8.19
CA GLU A 580 -86.27 4.48 7.04
C GLU A 580 -87.55 3.65 6.91
N GLN A 581 -87.48 2.33 7.11
CA GLN A 581 -88.66 1.47 7.16
C GLN A 581 -89.63 1.86 8.28
N LYS A 582 -89.12 2.20 9.48
CA LYS A 582 -89.95 2.71 10.57
C LYS A 582 -90.59 4.05 10.24
N VAL A 583 -89.84 4.98 9.65
CA VAL A 583 -90.37 6.28 9.20
C VAL A 583 -91.46 6.08 8.16
N LYS A 584 -91.28 5.17 7.21
CA LYS A 584 -92.30 4.82 6.21
C LYS A 584 -93.56 4.27 6.88
N LYS A 585 -93.41 3.31 7.79
CA LYS A 585 -94.53 2.74 8.55
C LYS A 585 -95.30 3.83 9.32
N TYR A 586 -94.60 4.75 9.98
CA TYR A 586 -95.26 5.85 10.69
C TYR A 586 -95.95 6.84 9.74
N LYS A 587 -95.38 7.13 8.57
CA LYS A 587 -96.07 7.93 7.54
C LYS A 587 -97.35 7.26 7.06
N ASP A 588 -97.31 5.95 6.84
CA ASP A 588 -98.48 5.17 6.42
C ASP A 588 -99.55 5.16 7.53
N GLU A 589 -99.16 4.97 8.80
CA GLU A 589 -100.06 5.06 9.96
C GLU A 589 -100.69 6.45 10.10
N VAL A 590 -99.90 7.52 9.93
CA VAL A 590 -100.41 8.91 9.94
C VAL A 590 -101.38 9.14 8.78
N SER A 591 -101.08 8.65 7.58
CA SER A 591 -102.00 8.77 6.43
C SER A 591 -103.31 8.02 6.65
N ALA A 592 -103.25 6.80 7.21
CA ALA A 592 -104.44 6.03 7.56
C ALA A 592 -105.29 6.75 8.62
N LYS A 593 -104.64 7.29 9.67
CA LYS A 593 -105.32 8.08 10.70
C LYS A 593 -105.90 9.38 10.18
N ASN A 594 -105.26 10.03 9.21
CA ASN A 594 -105.80 11.21 8.54
C ASN A 594 -107.05 10.87 7.71
N LYS A 595 -107.08 9.72 7.02
CA LYS A 595 -108.28 9.25 6.31
C LYS A 595 -109.42 8.91 7.27
N GLU A 596 -109.11 8.28 8.40
CA GLU A 596 -110.07 8.02 9.47
C GLU A 596 -110.65 9.34 10.01
N LEU A 597 -109.78 10.35 10.21
CA LEU A 597 -110.20 11.70 10.60
C LEU A 597 -111.08 12.37 9.55
N GLU A 598 -110.74 12.32 8.27
CA GLU A 598 -111.59 12.84 7.20
C GLU A 598 -112.97 12.17 7.22
N GLY A 599 -113.04 10.85 7.41
CA GLY A 599 -114.30 10.13 7.58
C GLY A 599 -115.12 10.59 8.79
N ILE A 600 -114.44 10.87 9.92
CA ILE A 600 -115.07 11.44 11.12
C ILE A 600 -115.59 12.86 10.83
N TYR A 601 -114.84 13.70 10.09
CA TYR A 601 -115.29 15.04 9.72
C TYR A 601 -116.53 15.00 8.82
N SER A 602 -116.56 14.13 7.81
CA SER A 602 -117.74 13.97 6.95
C SER A 602 -118.96 13.45 7.71
N THR A 603 -118.77 12.54 8.67
CA THR A 603 -119.88 12.08 9.52
C THR A 603 -120.34 13.16 10.50
N LYS A 604 -119.41 13.93 11.08
CA LYS A 604 -119.75 15.11 11.91
C LYS A 604 -120.57 16.12 11.10
N GLU A 605 -120.14 16.46 9.89
CA GLU A 605 -120.84 17.39 9.00
C GLU A 605 -122.24 16.88 8.64
N SER A 606 -122.39 15.60 8.31
CA SER A 606 -123.70 14.97 8.06
C SER A 606 -124.61 15.01 9.30
N LEU A 607 -124.07 14.76 10.49
CA LEU A 607 -124.83 14.82 11.75
C LEU A 607 -125.17 16.25 12.16
N GLU A 608 -124.32 17.23 11.84
CA GLU A 608 -124.61 18.66 12.03
C GLU A 608 -125.72 19.12 11.09
N GLN A 609 -125.71 18.66 9.84
CA GLN A 609 -126.80 18.89 8.88
C GLN A 609 -128.11 18.23 9.33
N GLU A 610 -128.06 16.98 9.78
CA GLU A 610 -129.24 16.27 10.33
C GLU A 610 -129.77 16.94 11.59
N ASN A 611 -128.89 17.38 12.50
CA ASN A 611 -129.29 18.17 13.67
C ASN A 611 -129.91 19.51 13.27
N PHE A 612 -129.41 20.15 12.20
CA PHE A 612 -129.99 21.37 11.68
C PHE A 612 -131.41 21.14 11.16
N THR A 613 -131.65 20.08 10.37
CA THR A 613 -133.00 19.70 9.93
C THR A 613 -133.90 19.31 11.10
N LEU A 614 -133.41 18.53 12.07
CA LEU A 614 -134.19 18.19 13.27
C LEU A 614 -134.57 19.44 14.07
N ARG A 615 -133.66 20.41 14.24
CA ARG A 615 -133.96 21.69 14.91
C ARG A 615 -134.97 22.54 14.13
N GLU A 616 -134.90 22.53 12.80
CA GLU A 616 -135.91 23.16 11.94
C GLU A 616 -137.28 22.48 12.13
N HIS A 617 -137.35 21.15 12.04
CA HIS A 617 -138.58 20.39 12.27
C HIS A 617 -139.16 20.61 13.68
N LEU A 618 -138.29 20.72 14.70
CA LEU A 618 -138.68 20.98 16.07
C LEU A 618 -139.20 22.43 16.23
N LYS A 619 -138.60 23.42 15.55
CA LYS A 619 -139.15 24.78 15.43
C LYS A 619 -140.54 24.79 14.80
N THR A 620 -140.73 24.04 13.71
CA THR A 620 -142.03 23.94 13.01
C THR A 620 -143.09 23.21 13.84
N ALA A 621 -142.69 22.21 14.64
CA ALA A 621 -143.58 21.49 15.56
C ALA A 621 -143.94 22.31 16.81
N THR A 622 -143.03 23.18 17.30
CA THR A 622 -143.31 24.08 18.44
C THR A 622 -144.27 25.22 18.14
N THR A 623 -144.64 25.45 16.88
CA THR A 623 -145.66 26.45 16.49
C THR A 623 -147.09 25.92 16.43
N THR A 624 -147.33 24.67 16.85
CA THR A 624 -148.68 24.08 16.95
C THR A 624 -148.98 23.65 18.39
N GLU A 625 -150.12 24.12 18.93
CA GLU A 625 -150.52 24.11 20.35
C GLU A 625 -150.84 22.74 20.98
N PHE A 626 -150.00 21.71 20.79
CA PHE A 626 -150.12 20.46 21.54
C PHE A 626 -148.78 20.01 22.12
N SER A 627 -148.71 19.94 23.46
CA SER A 627 -147.57 19.37 24.18
C SER A 627 -147.59 17.84 24.05
N ASP A 628 -146.95 17.35 23.00
CA ASP A 628 -146.86 15.92 22.72
C ASP A 628 -145.62 15.32 23.43
N PRO A 629 -145.72 14.20 24.16
CA PRO A 629 -144.57 13.52 24.79
C PRO A 629 -143.42 13.20 23.84
N ALA A 630 -143.69 13.12 22.53
CA ALA A 630 -142.69 12.98 21.48
C ALA A 630 -141.65 14.12 21.48
N ASN A 631 -142.03 15.34 21.88
CA ASN A 631 -141.14 16.49 21.87
C ASN A 631 -140.10 16.43 23.00
N ILE A 632 -140.47 15.89 24.16
CA ILE A 632 -139.55 15.66 25.28
C ILE A 632 -138.54 14.57 24.92
N ILE A 633 -138.99 13.48 24.28
CA ILE A 633 -138.10 12.38 23.84
C ILE A 633 -137.12 12.87 22.76
N LEU A 634 -137.57 13.68 21.81
CA LEU A 634 -136.69 14.28 20.82
C LEU A 634 -135.67 15.24 21.46
N GLN A 635 -136.08 16.01 22.47
CA GLN A 635 -135.18 16.90 23.19
C GLN A 635 -134.11 16.12 23.98
N GLU A 636 -134.48 15.02 24.65
CA GLU A 636 -133.53 14.11 25.30
C GLU A 636 -132.58 13.44 24.30
N GLN A 637 -133.07 13.04 23.11
CA GLN A 637 -132.22 12.47 22.06
C GLN A 637 -131.23 13.48 21.50
N VAL A 638 -131.67 14.71 21.23
CA VAL A 638 -130.79 15.81 20.79
C VAL A 638 -129.76 16.15 21.87
N GLU A 639 -130.15 16.16 23.14
CA GLU A 639 -129.23 16.42 24.25
C GLU A 639 -128.21 15.29 24.45
N SER A 640 -128.65 14.03 24.34
CA SER A 640 -127.77 12.85 24.34
C SER A 640 -126.76 12.87 23.20
N LEU A 641 -127.20 13.17 21.97
CA LEU A 641 -126.31 13.33 20.82
C LEU A 641 -125.35 14.50 21.00
N THR A 642 -125.81 15.63 21.54
CA THR A 642 -124.97 16.80 21.83
C THR A 642 -123.88 16.46 22.85
N ASN A 643 -124.22 15.73 23.91
CA ASN A 643 -123.26 15.28 24.92
C ASN A 643 -122.24 14.29 24.33
N ARG A 644 -122.68 13.39 23.46
CA ARG A 644 -121.79 12.44 22.77
C ARG A 644 -120.84 13.15 21.80
N VAL A 645 -121.32 14.17 21.07
CA VAL A 645 -120.46 15.02 20.22
C VAL A 645 -119.42 15.77 21.06
N LYS A 646 -119.82 16.37 22.19
CA LYS A 646 -118.88 17.03 23.11
C LYS A 646 -117.83 16.06 23.66
N GLN A 647 -118.22 14.85 24.04
CA GLN A 647 -117.28 13.84 24.54
C GLN A 647 -116.29 13.41 23.46
N ASN A 648 -116.74 13.21 22.22
CA ASN A 648 -115.86 12.91 21.09
C ASN A 648 -114.89 14.05 20.78
N GLU A 649 -115.36 15.31 20.82
CA GLU A 649 -114.51 16.50 20.65
C GLU A 649 -113.41 16.55 21.74
N GLN A 650 -113.75 16.27 23.00
CA GLN A 650 -112.78 16.22 24.10
C GLN A 650 -111.75 15.09 23.92
N ASN A 651 -112.17 13.91 23.49
CA ASN A 651 -111.26 12.79 23.22
C ASN A 651 -110.31 13.13 22.06
N TYR A 652 -110.82 13.76 21.00
CA TYR A 652 -110.00 14.23 19.88
C TYR A 652 -108.94 15.25 20.34
N GLN A 653 -109.29 16.23 21.16
CA GLN A 653 -108.33 17.22 21.66
C GLN A 653 -107.23 16.56 22.51
N LYS A 654 -107.57 15.53 23.31
CA LYS A 654 -106.58 14.76 24.09
C LYS A 654 -105.63 13.97 23.19
N GLU A 655 -106.14 13.28 22.16
CA GLU A 655 -105.32 12.50 21.23
C GLU A 655 -104.43 13.41 20.39
N LYS A 656 -104.96 14.53 19.89
CA LYS A 656 -104.21 15.57 19.17
C LYS A 656 -103.07 16.12 20.03
N ALA A 657 -103.33 16.43 21.30
CA ALA A 657 -102.29 16.90 22.22
C ALA A 657 -101.20 15.83 22.44
N SER A 658 -101.57 14.56 22.58
CA SER A 658 -100.61 13.45 22.73
C SER A 658 -99.75 13.26 21.48
N LEU A 659 -100.34 13.34 20.28
CA LEU A 659 -99.61 13.24 19.02
C LEU A 659 -98.67 14.43 18.82
N ASN A 660 -99.11 15.64 19.13
CA ASN A 660 -98.26 16.83 19.05
C ASN A 660 -97.05 16.74 19.98
N GLU A 661 -97.22 16.18 21.18
CA GLU A 661 -96.09 15.96 22.10
C GLU A 661 -95.11 14.90 21.55
N LYS A 662 -95.61 13.81 20.94
CA LYS A 662 -94.75 12.82 20.27
C LYS A 662 -93.99 13.42 19.09
N ILE A 663 -94.64 14.24 18.27
CA ILE A 663 -94.01 14.96 17.15
C ILE A 663 -92.90 15.87 17.68
N ARG A 664 -93.19 16.65 18.73
CA ARG A 664 -92.21 17.54 19.37
C ARG A 664 -90.98 16.78 19.90
N ILE A 665 -91.17 15.61 20.52
CA ILE A 665 -90.06 14.76 20.98
C ILE A 665 -89.20 14.29 19.79
N LEU A 666 -89.83 13.88 18.68
CA LEU A 666 -89.11 13.44 17.48
C LEU A 666 -88.37 14.59 16.80
N GLU A 667 -88.96 15.78 16.71
CA GLU A 667 -88.30 16.99 16.18
C GLU A 667 -87.06 17.35 17.01
N ASN A 668 -87.15 17.28 18.34
CA ASN A 668 -86.00 17.47 19.22
C ASN A 668 -84.92 16.41 18.99
N GLN A 669 -85.27 15.13 18.78
CA GLN A 669 -84.30 14.08 18.49
C GLN A 669 -83.60 14.29 17.14
N VAL A 670 -84.34 14.71 16.11
CA VAL A 670 -83.77 15.07 14.80
C VAL A 670 -82.81 16.24 14.95
N SER A 671 -83.19 17.29 15.67
CA SER A 671 -82.33 18.46 15.93
C SER A 671 -81.01 18.08 16.63
N ILE A 672 -81.05 17.17 17.62
CA ILE A 672 -79.84 16.66 18.28
C ILE A 672 -78.94 15.89 17.30
N LEU A 673 -79.52 15.06 16.42
CA LEU A 673 -78.78 14.30 15.43
C LEU A 673 -78.14 15.21 14.36
N GLU A 674 -78.86 16.24 13.91
CA GLU A 674 -78.32 17.24 12.98
C GLU A 674 -77.16 18.02 13.60
N LYS A 675 -77.27 18.40 14.88
CA LYS A 675 -76.18 19.04 15.61
C LYS A 675 -74.95 18.14 15.70
N LYS A 676 -75.12 16.85 16.05
CA LYS A 676 -74.01 15.89 16.10
C LYS A 676 -73.38 15.64 14.72
N LYS A 677 -74.18 15.58 13.66
CA LYS A 677 -73.70 15.47 12.28
C LYS A 677 -72.83 16.68 11.92
N LYS A 678 -73.28 17.89 12.26
CA LYS A 678 -72.53 19.13 12.04
C LYS A 678 -71.21 19.15 12.82
N GLU A 679 -71.24 18.83 14.11
CA GLU A 679 -70.03 18.74 14.94
C GLU A 679 -69.02 17.73 14.36
N SER A 680 -69.48 16.57 13.88
CA SER A 680 -68.61 15.59 13.22
C SER A 680 -68.03 16.12 11.90
N MET A 681 -68.83 16.82 11.09
CA MET A 681 -68.37 17.43 9.84
C MET A 681 -67.30 18.49 10.10
N ASP A 682 -67.52 19.35 11.10
CA ASP A 682 -66.54 20.36 11.53
C ASP A 682 -65.21 19.72 11.97
N THR A 683 -65.24 18.58 12.68
CA THR A 683 -64.01 17.86 13.05
C THR A 683 -63.27 17.24 11.85
N TYR A 684 -63.99 16.74 10.84
CA TYR A 684 -63.38 16.25 9.61
C TYR A 684 -62.76 17.38 8.81
N GLU A 685 -63.46 18.52 8.66
CA GLU A 685 -62.93 19.70 7.98
C GLU A 685 -61.66 20.24 8.66
N GLN A 686 -61.64 20.30 10.00
CA GLN A 686 -60.44 20.68 10.76
C GLN A 686 -59.26 19.72 10.51
N THR A 687 -59.52 18.41 10.41
CA THR A 687 -58.48 17.40 10.16
C THR A 687 -57.93 17.51 8.74
N VAL A 688 -58.81 17.68 7.75
CA VAL A 688 -58.42 17.93 6.36
C VAL A 688 -57.62 19.22 6.24
N HIS A 689 -58.03 20.29 6.94
CA HIS A 689 -57.30 21.55 6.95
C HIS A 689 -55.88 21.39 7.55
N LYS A 690 -55.75 20.70 8.70
CA LYS A 690 -54.43 20.39 9.30
C LYS A 690 -53.52 19.64 8.32
N LEU A 691 -54.03 18.58 7.69
CA LEU A 691 -53.27 17.79 6.71
C LEU A 691 -52.92 18.58 5.45
N THR A 692 -53.75 19.54 5.06
CA THR A 692 -53.49 20.43 3.92
C THR A 692 -52.36 21.41 4.24
N VAL A 693 -52.37 21.98 5.45
CA VAL A 693 -51.31 22.88 5.94
C VAL A 693 -49.98 22.11 6.14
N GLU A 694 -50.03 20.90 6.67
CA GLU A 694 -48.83 20.06 6.80
C GLU A 694 -48.23 19.70 5.44
N ASN A 695 -49.07 19.33 4.47
CA ASN A 695 -48.62 19.09 3.10
C ASN A 695 -48.08 20.34 2.40
N SER A 696 -48.61 21.54 2.69
CA SER A 696 -48.02 22.78 2.17
C SER A 696 -46.67 23.07 2.81
N MET A 697 -46.53 22.91 4.14
CA MET A 697 -45.24 23.08 4.83
C MET A 697 -44.19 22.08 4.36
N LEU A 698 -44.55 20.82 4.11
CA LEU A 698 -43.64 19.82 3.56
C LEU A 698 -43.25 20.15 2.11
N LYS A 699 -44.17 20.65 1.29
CA LYS A 699 -43.85 21.13 -0.07
C LYS A 699 -42.93 22.34 -0.04
N ASP A 700 -43.12 23.26 0.90
CA ASP A 700 -42.28 24.44 1.08
C ASP A 700 -40.90 24.07 1.63
N GLN A 701 -40.78 23.13 2.57
CA GLN A 701 -39.48 22.57 3.01
C GLN A 701 -38.75 21.82 1.89
N VAL A 702 -39.48 21.14 0.98
CA VAL A 702 -38.89 20.46 -0.18
C VAL A 702 -38.45 21.48 -1.26
N LYS A 703 -39.12 22.64 -1.36
CA LYS A 703 -38.67 23.76 -2.20
C LYS A 703 -37.47 24.49 -1.58
N GLU A 704 -37.51 24.77 -0.28
CA GLU A 704 -36.43 25.46 0.44
C GLU A 704 -35.12 24.65 0.43
N ASN A 705 -35.20 23.32 0.57
CA ASN A 705 -34.05 22.42 0.40
C ASN A 705 -33.56 22.28 -1.06
N LYS A 706 -34.39 22.62 -2.06
CA LYS A 706 -33.98 22.67 -3.47
C LYS A 706 -33.33 24.02 -3.83
N ASP A 707 -33.81 25.12 -3.24
CA ASP A 707 -33.37 26.48 -3.55
C ASP A 707 -32.17 26.94 -2.70
N SER A 708 -31.94 26.35 -1.52
CA SER A 708 -30.74 26.57 -0.69
C SER A 708 -29.44 26.00 -1.28
N THR A 709 -29.50 25.34 -2.44
CA THR A 709 -28.33 24.79 -3.14
C THR A 709 -27.83 25.66 -4.29
N LYS A 710 -28.44 26.84 -4.55
CA LYS A 710 -28.05 27.66 -5.71
C LYS A 710 -27.71 29.14 -5.50
N HIS A 711 -28.06 29.80 -4.38
CA HIS A 711 -27.65 31.20 -4.20
C HIS A 711 -27.42 31.58 -2.74
N LYS A 712 -26.15 31.87 -2.38
CA LYS A 712 -25.73 32.94 -1.47
C LYS A 712 -24.21 33.02 -1.40
N HIS A 713 -23.64 33.66 -2.43
CA HIS A 713 -22.50 34.55 -2.23
C HIS A 713 -23.07 35.94 -1.90
N LEU A 714 -22.42 36.62 -0.94
CA LEU A 714 -22.43 38.06 -0.68
C LEU A 714 -23.62 38.68 0.09
N SER A 715 -23.35 39.04 1.35
CA SER A 715 -23.35 40.43 1.86
C SER A 715 -23.66 40.46 3.37
N SER A 716 -22.63 40.68 4.18
CA SER A 716 -22.71 41.07 5.60
C SER A 716 -21.28 41.25 6.12
N THR A 717 -20.57 42.21 5.52
CA THR A 717 -19.10 42.35 5.60
C THR A 717 -18.60 43.41 6.57
N ASP A 718 -19.43 44.11 7.36
CA ASP A 718 -18.96 45.38 7.96
C ASP A 718 -18.97 45.51 9.49
N LEU A 719 -19.17 44.44 10.27
CA LEU A 719 -19.06 44.54 11.74
C LEU A 719 -18.17 43.51 12.45
N ILE A 720 -17.63 42.51 11.73
CA ILE A 720 -16.73 41.47 12.30
C ILE A 720 -15.27 41.62 11.79
N SER A 721 -15.05 42.54 10.84
CA SER A 721 -13.77 42.81 10.17
C SER A 721 -12.69 43.44 11.08
N GLY A 722 -13.06 44.08 12.19
CA GLY A 722 -12.14 44.80 13.08
C GLY A 722 -11.24 43.87 13.92
N MET A 723 -11.83 42.93 14.67
CA MET A 723 -11.06 42.04 15.55
C MET A 723 -10.31 40.93 14.80
N GLN A 724 -10.76 40.59 13.59
CA GLN A 724 -10.14 39.54 12.79
C GLN A 724 -8.96 40.05 11.97
N LYS A 725 -8.87 41.37 11.69
CA LYS A 725 -7.70 41.96 11.04
C LYS A 725 -6.48 42.05 11.95
N GLU A 726 -6.65 42.33 13.26
CA GLU A 726 -5.53 42.34 14.21
C GLU A 726 -4.99 40.93 14.47
N SER A 727 -5.87 39.95 14.67
CA SER A 727 -5.46 38.55 14.81
C SER A 727 -4.78 38.00 13.55
N ASN A 728 -5.27 38.37 12.37
CA ASN A 728 -4.62 38.00 11.11
C ASN A 728 -3.28 38.73 10.91
N ASN A 729 -3.12 39.98 11.36
CA ASN A 729 -1.85 40.69 11.27
C ASN A 729 -0.78 40.12 12.21
N GLU A 730 -1.15 39.73 13.43
CA GLU A 730 -0.26 39.02 14.36
C GLU A 730 0.13 37.65 13.81
N THR A 731 -0.82 36.94 13.19
CA THR A 731 -0.54 35.67 12.51
C THR A 731 0.39 35.87 11.32
N ILE A 732 0.22 36.93 10.54
CA ILE A 732 1.10 37.28 9.42
C ILE A 732 2.49 37.68 9.93
N GLN A 733 2.60 38.36 11.07
CA GLN A 733 3.88 38.68 11.71
C GLN A 733 4.61 37.44 12.21
N LEU A 734 3.90 36.52 12.88
CA LEU A 734 4.45 35.23 13.30
C LEU A 734 4.87 34.39 12.09
N MET A 735 4.06 34.34 11.04
CA MET A 735 4.45 33.66 9.79
C MET A 735 5.67 34.31 9.13
N LYS A 736 5.86 35.64 9.22
CA LYS A 736 7.07 36.31 8.73
C LYS A 736 8.30 35.94 9.55
N ILE A 737 8.16 35.76 10.86
CA ILE A 737 9.23 35.25 11.75
C ILE A 737 9.54 33.79 11.41
N ASP A 738 8.53 32.93 11.26
CA ASP A 738 8.74 31.54 10.87
C ASP A 738 9.41 31.44 9.49
N ILE A 739 9.03 32.30 8.54
CA ILE A 739 9.68 32.37 7.22
C ILE A 739 11.12 32.85 7.34
N SER A 740 11.44 33.81 8.21
CA SER A 740 12.83 34.26 8.39
C SER A 740 13.68 33.20 9.09
N GLU A 741 13.14 32.49 10.07
CA GLU A 741 13.80 31.36 10.75
C GLU A 741 14.02 30.19 9.79
N LEU A 742 13.02 29.84 8.96
CA LEU A 742 13.15 28.80 7.94
C LEU A 742 14.17 29.19 6.87
N LYS A 743 14.25 30.47 6.50
CA LYS A 743 15.29 30.98 5.61
C LYS A 743 16.68 30.85 6.25
N SER A 744 16.83 31.24 7.52
CA SER A 744 18.08 31.07 8.27
C SER A 744 18.52 29.62 8.31
N LYS A 745 17.59 28.71 8.61
CA LYS A 745 17.84 27.27 8.66
C LYS A 745 18.13 26.66 7.29
N LEU A 746 17.52 27.19 6.24
CA LEU A 746 17.84 26.80 4.86
C LEU A 746 19.29 27.18 4.52
N THR A 747 19.73 28.39 4.90
CA THR A 747 21.14 28.79 4.75
C THR A 747 22.07 27.92 5.58
N GLU A 748 21.73 27.60 6.83
CA GLU A 748 22.53 26.67 7.66
C GLU A 748 22.66 25.29 7.00
N LEU A 749 21.55 24.72 6.50
CA LEU A 749 21.58 23.44 5.79
C LEU A 749 22.34 23.50 4.46
N GLN A 750 22.28 24.62 3.75
CA GLN A 750 23.08 24.83 2.54
C GLN A 750 24.57 24.91 2.87
N ASP A 751 24.95 25.54 3.97
CA ASP A 751 26.34 25.63 4.41
C ASP A 751 26.84 24.31 5.00
N GLU A 752 26.00 23.55 5.71
CA GLU A 752 26.30 22.17 6.11
C GLU A 752 26.48 21.26 4.89
N ASN A 753 25.65 21.41 3.85
CA ASN A 753 25.80 20.64 2.62
C ASN A 753 27.09 21.00 1.89
N LYS A 754 27.44 22.30 1.78
CA LYS A 754 28.75 22.73 1.25
C LYS A 754 29.91 22.18 2.08
N ALA A 755 29.78 22.13 3.41
CA ALA A 755 30.80 21.57 4.29
C ALA A 755 30.96 20.06 4.11
N LEU A 756 29.86 19.33 3.87
CA LEU A 756 29.88 17.90 3.56
C LEU A 756 30.45 17.62 2.18
N GLU A 757 30.07 18.40 1.16
CA GLU A 757 30.65 18.34 -0.19
C GLU A 757 32.16 18.59 -0.13
N LYS A 758 32.59 19.60 0.63
CA LYS A 758 34.01 19.86 0.87
C LYS A 758 34.71 18.66 1.54
N LYS A 759 34.14 18.10 2.62
CA LYS A 759 34.69 16.90 3.27
C LYS A 759 34.77 15.70 2.33
N TYR A 760 33.79 15.53 1.44
CA TYR A 760 33.78 14.47 0.44
C TYR A 760 34.88 14.68 -0.61
N VAL A 761 35.06 15.91 -1.10
CA VAL A 761 36.14 16.26 -2.02
C VAL A 761 37.51 16.07 -1.35
N ASP A 762 37.68 16.53 -0.11
CA ASP A 762 38.91 16.36 0.67
C ASP A 762 39.22 14.88 0.89
N ALA A 763 38.21 14.06 1.20
CA ALA A 763 38.37 12.60 1.28
C ALA A 763 38.78 12.02 -0.08
N LYS A 764 38.10 12.38 -1.18
CA LYS A 764 38.45 11.90 -2.52
C LYS A 764 39.87 12.28 -2.93
N MET A 765 40.30 13.50 -2.61
CA MET A 765 41.68 13.97 -2.81
C MET A 765 42.68 13.22 -1.94
N GLY A 766 42.33 12.90 -0.69
CA GLY A 766 43.15 12.07 0.19
C GLY A 766 43.37 10.67 -0.36
N TRP A 767 42.35 10.05 -0.97
CA TRP A 767 42.48 8.74 -1.62
C TRP A 767 43.35 8.82 -2.88
N ALA A 768 43.17 9.85 -3.71
CA ALA A 768 44.01 10.06 -4.88
C ALA A 768 45.50 10.30 -4.50
N ASN A 769 45.75 11.02 -3.41
CA ASN A 769 47.10 11.21 -2.88
C ASN A 769 47.70 9.90 -2.33
N ALA A 770 46.91 9.08 -1.65
CA ALA A 770 47.35 7.77 -1.18
C ALA A 770 47.69 6.81 -2.35
N ASP A 771 46.92 6.86 -3.43
CA ASP A 771 47.21 6.09 -4.65
C ASP A 771 48.49 6.60 -5.34
N LEU A 772 48.68 7.92 -5.42
CA LEU A 772 49.93 8.53 -5.93
C LEU A 772 51.15 8.18 -5.06
N GLU A 773 51.02 8.19 -3.73
CA GLU A 773 52.09 7.76 -2.83
C GLU A 773 52.43 6.28 -3.03
N LYS A 774 51.42 5.43 -3.18
CA LYS A 774 51.60 4.01 -3.49
C LYS A 774 52.33 3.82 -4.82
N GLU A 775 51.96 4.57 -5.85
CA GLU A 775 52.64 4.52 -7.16
C GLU A 775 54.09 5.02 -7.07
N ASN A 776 54.34 6.10 -6.31
CA ASN A 776 55.70 6.59 -6.03
C ASN A 776 56.55 5.56 -5.29
N VAL A 777 55.98 4.82 -4.32
CA VAL A 777 56.67 3.73 -3.62
C VAL A 777 56.98 2.57 -4.57
N ILE A 778 56.05 2.20 -5.44
CA ILE A 778 56.26 1.17 -6.46
C ILE A 778 57.37 1.60 -7.43
N GLN A 779 57.40 2.87 -7.84
CA GLN A 779 58.43 3.40 -8.72
C GLN A 779 59.80 3.38 -8.04
N ARG A 780 59.92 3.86 -6.80
CA ARG A 780 61.17 3.77 -6.02
C ARG A 780 61.66 2.33 -5.86
N TYR A 781 60.74 1.38 -5.67
CA TYR A 781 61.09 -0.04 -5.62
C TYR A 781 61.63 -0.56 -6.96
N ARG A 782 61.04 -0.16 -8.09
CA ARG A 782 61.56 -0.49 -9.42
C ARG A 782 62.94 0.12 -9.66
N ASP A 783 63.11 1.39 -9.34
CA ASP A 783 64.40 2.08 -9.48
C ASP A 783 65.49 1.41 -8.63
N ALA A 784 65.16 1.00 -7.39
CA ALA A 784 66.06 0.24 -6.52
C ALA A 784 66.42 -1.15 -7.09
N GLN A 785 65.45 -1.85 -7.70
CA GLN A 785 65.72 -3.12 -8.38
C GLN A 785 66.62 -2.93 -9.60
N GLU A 786 66.46 -1.84 -10.34
CA GLU A 786 67.27 -1.52 -11.51
C GLU A 786 68.70 -1.16 -11.12
N GLN A 787 68.89 -0.36 -10.06
CA GLN A 787 70.21 -0.10 -9.47
C GLN A 787 70.90 -1.39 -9.01
N LEU A 788 70.16 -2.33 -8.40
CA LEU A 788 70.69 -3.64 -8.01
C LEU A 788 71.16 -4.46 -9.23
N ARG A 789 70.42 -4.41 -10.35
CA ARG A 789 70.85 -5.07 -11.60
C ARG A 789 72.10 -4.40 -12.17
N GLU A 790 72.17 -3.07 -12.13
CA GLU A 790 73.32 -2.33 -12.61
C GLU A 790 74.57 -2.64 -11.77
N TYR A 791 74.46 -2.66 -10.44
CA TYR A 791 75.56 -3.09 -9.56
C TYR A 791 75.98 -4.54 -9.80
N SER A 792 75.03 -5.45 -10.01
CA SER A 792 75.35 -6.84 -10.37
C SER A 792 76.10 -6.93 -11.71
N SER A 793 75.71 -6.12 -12.69
CA SER A 793 76.40 -6.03 -13.99
C SER A 793 77.81 -5.48 -13.83
N GLN A 794 77.97 -4.37 -13.10
CA GLN A 794 79.28 -3.77 -12.80
C GLN A 794 80.20 -4.73 -12.03
N TYR A 795 79.66 -5.47 -11.06
CA TYR A 795 80.41 -6.49 -10.33
C TYR A 795 80.89 -7.61 -11.26
N THR A 796 80.05 -8.04 -12.21
CA THR A 796 80.42 -9.05 -13.22
C THR A 796 81.54 -8.53 -14.12
N VAL A 797 81.48 -7.26 -14.54
CA VAL A 797 82.54 -6.62 -15.34
C VAL A 797 83.84 -6.56 -14.55
N MET A 798 83.80 -6.11 -13.30
CA MET A 798 84.95 -6.04 -12.41
C MET A 798 85.56 -7.42 -12.17
N GLU A 799 84.74 -8.45 -11.98
CA GLU A 799 85.19 -9.84 -11.84
C GLU A 799 85.93 -10.30 -13.11
N VAL A 800 85.39 -10.01 -14.29
CA VAL A 800 86.05 -10.30 -15.58
C VAL A 800 87.37 -9.53 -15.73
N GLU A 801 87.43 -8.27 -15.31
CA GLU A 801 88.67 -7.48 -15.32
C GLU A 801 89.72 -8.04 -14.35
N MET A 802 89.31 -8.48 -13.17
CA MET A 802 90.19 -9.17 -12.21
C MET A 802 90.76 -10.46 -12.80
N TYR A 803 89.96 -11.25 -13.51
CA TYR A 803 90.46 -12.43 -14.22
C TYR A 803 91.50 -12.04 -15.30
N LYS A 804 91.25 -10.99 -16.08
CA LYS A 804 92.21 -10.49 -17.08
C LYS A 804 93.50 -9.97 -16.45
N ILE A 805 93.43 -9.30 -15.30
CA ILE A 805 94.60 -8.83 -14.56
C ILE A 805 95.42 -10.03 -14.08
N ASN A 806 94.77 -11.04 -13.48
CA ASN A 806 95.43 -12.27 -13.05
C ASN A 806 96.07 -13.02 -14.22
N GLU A 807 95.41 -13.08 -15.38
CA GLU A 807 95.96 -13.67 -16.60
C GLU A 807 97.22 -12.91 -17.06
N ARG A 808 97.16 -11.57 -17.15
CA ARG A 808 98.32 -10.72 -17.51
C ARG A 808 99.46 -10.85 -16.50
N PHE A 809 99.14 -10.94 -15.21
CA PHE A 809 100.12 -11.18 -14.16
C PHE A 809 100.79 -12.55 -14.36
N GLY A 810 100.02 -13.60 -14.63
CA GLY A 810 100.55 -14.92 -14.97
C GLY A 810 101.45 -14.91 -16.21
N GLN A 811 101.06 -14.20 -17.28
CA GLN A 811 101.88 -14.02 -18.47
C GLN A 811 103.20 -13.28 -18.17
N THR A 812 103.13 -12.22 -17.37
CA THR A 812 104.32 -11.45 -16.96
C THR A 812 105.25 -12.28 -16.08
N LEU A 813 104.69 -13.09 -15.17
CA LEU A 813 105.44 -14.03 -14.35
C LEU A 813 106.17 -15.07 -15.22
N ASN A 814 105.48 -15.61 -16.23
CA ASN A 814 106.09 -16.55 -17.18
C ASN A 814 107.21 -15.89 -18.00
N GLN A 815 107.00 -14.67 -18.51
CA GLN A 815 108.05 -13.92 -19.20
C GLN A 815 109.27 -13.65 -18.31
N ASN A 816 109.04 -13.30 -17.03
CA ASN A 816 110.13 -13.13 -16.08
C ASN A 816 110.89 -14.43 -15.82
N ASN A 817 110.20 -15.56 -15.71
CA ASN A 817 110.84 -16.87 -15.59
C ASN A 817 111.65 -17.23 -16.85
N GLU A 818 111.14 -16.93 -18.05
CA GLU A 818 111.86 -17.13 -19.32
C GLU A 818 113.13 -16.26 -19.38
N LEU A 819 113.03 -14.98 -19.01
CA LEU A 819 114.17 -14.08 -18.91
C LEU A 819 115.18 -14.54 -17.84
N GLU A 820 114.72 -15.07 -16.71
CA GLU A 820 115.60 -15.63 -15.68
C GLU A 820 116.36 -16.85 -16.20
N ILE A 821 115.69 -17.74 -16.94
CA ILE A 821 116.32 -18.87 -17.64
C ILE A 821 117.35 -18.36 -18.66
N GLU A 822 117.02 -17.36 -19.46
CA GLU A 822 117.93 -16.76 -20.45
C GLU A 822 119.16 -16.13 -19.79
N VAL A 823 118.97 -15.36 -18.71
CA VAL A 823 120.07 -14.80 -17.91
C VAL A 823 120.95 -15.91 -17.35
N ASN A 824 120.35 -17.02 -16.88
CA ASN A 824 121.11 -18.15 -16.35
C ASN A 824 121.91 -18.85 -17.47
N ASN A 825 121.33 -19.02 -18.66
CA ASN A 825 122.03 -19.53 -19.84
C ASN A 825 123.19 -18.63 -20.26
N LEU A 826 123.00 -17.30 -20.27
CA LEU A 826 124.06 -16.34 -20.54
C LEU A 826 125.17 -16.39 -19.48
N ARG A 827 124.82 -16.57 -18.19
CA ARG A 827 125.81 -16.79 -17.12
C ARG A 827 126.65 -18.05 -17.38
N ILE A 828 126.01 -19.16 -17.75
CA ILE A 828 126.69 -20.40 -18.13
C ILE A 828 127.65 -20.16 -19.30
N GLN A 829 127.19 -19.51 -20.38
CA GLN A 829 128.03 -19.19 -21.54
C GLN A 829 129.21 -18.27 -21.18
N ILE A 830 129.00 -17.26 -20.33
CA ILE A 830 130.07 -16.38 -19.85
C ILE A 830 131.09 -17.18 -19.03
N ASP A 831 130.66 -18.10 -18.19
CA ASP A 831 131.55 -18.94 -17.40
C ASP A 831 132.31 -19.96 -18.28
N GLU A 832 131.68 -20.49 -19.33
CA GLU A 832 132.36 -21.28 -20.37
C GLU A 832 133.41 -20.46 -21.15
N LEU A 833 133.09 -19.21 -21.50
CA LEU A 833 134.03 -18.27 -22.15
C LEU A 833 135.19 -17.89 -21.21
N LYS A 834 134.94 -17.67 -19.92
CA LYS A 834 135.99 -17.46 -18.92
C LYS A 834 136.88 -18.69 -18.75
N ASN A 835 136.29 -19.89 -18.76
CA ASN A 835 137.03 -21.16 -18.66
C ASN A 835 137.86 -21.45 -19.92
N THR A 836 137.37 -21.11 -21.11
CA THR A 836 138.15 -21.21 -22.36
C THR A 836 139.25 -20.15 -22.44
N LYS A 837 139.03 -18.93 -21.92
CA LYS A 837 140.07 -17.89 -21.81
C LYS A 837 141.16 -18.26 -20.80
N LYS A 838 140.81 -18.89 -19.67
CA LYS A 838 141.78 -19.52 -18.74
C LYS A 838 142.59 -20.63 -19.43
N LYS A 839 141.96 -21.47 -20.26
CA LYS A 839 142.67 -22.51 -21.04
C LYS A 839 143.60 -21.94 -22.12
N LYS A 840 143.35 -20.74 -22.65
CA LYS A 840 144.24 -20.04 -23.60
C LYS A 840 145.37 -19.25 -22.94
N LEU A 841 145.33 -19.03 -21.62
CA LEU A 841 146.40 -18.40 -20.84
C LEU A 841 147.40 -19.41 -20.23
N PHE A 842 147.11 -20.71 -20.34
CA PHE A 842 147.94 -21.83 -19.88
C PHE A 842 148.50 -22.69 -21.03
N ARG A 843 148.45 -22.18 -22.27
CA ARG A 843 149.21 -22.64 -23.43
C ARG A 843 150.01 -21.46 -23.93
#